data_AF-A0A1G2IHV7-F1
#
_entry.id   AF-A0A1G2IHV7-F1
#
_cell.length_a   1.000
_cell.length_b   1.000
_cell.length_c   1.000
_cell.angle_alpha   90.00
_cell.angle_beta   90.00
_cell.angle_gamma   90.00
#
_symmetry.space_group_name_H-M   'P 1'
#
loop_
_entity.id
_entity.type
_entity.pdbx_description
1 polymer ?
#
loop_
_entity_poly.entity_id
_entity_poly.type
_entity_poly.pdbx_seq_one_letter_code
_entity_poly.pdbx_strand_id
1 'polypeptide(L)'
;MPMKDSQTLKLNNPTATEEIISDWAVLPANRTYFASAQIKSCYGCKHYIKVENEAGAIVASMNTVNVAIGDIVGVKFKPAAQGKYRLRIMFENPSGTSSSYIDDAFIRPAYDAGIVMAGYFDSFRTPDLVGINPPNPLSQNTNFVVKNGTIKEGINGTSFKVMYKFGAVGTAEMANVRSFVSGISSSNFISETAYNNLHDNVFTNQAPDVIDRMDLSTFPVKPGSNSIITNNIFEGGQGAISVLDSSNITITNNTIKIRASVTNHYGVTMYNSSNITVQNNRFEPYAGPGVVLSTKTTNSNVSNNTFVLKAMPCDTEYPTSLTTPAIRVTDYNTTNSANMTQNNVIHNNTITGTVSMFSQYPSCMPALVGFHLSTGGQNEYYENSVKLSTTDARAHAIGIYAAAPRTGLFHDNFFETNNMDAWIANPYGLGNNGRYISNTFSKGANPLEYHTFYVGSCCGFQADNHVFTDNQFTNGASMDDVYLFSNQSDHYSYTVKWYLNVNVVNQSNNPIAGALVSADATGGGAEHVEALTDSSGKAKLEVTQFYREGYSLRVNPVSNYTHFAPHTITISKSGYNQHSETISLSQSKQITATLSSGETGPEEPSVFTISSTAGANGSIFPSGSVSLNQGDSQTFTITPNSGYKVNTVLVDGLSVGGVSTYTFNNVSANHTISASFAFISAPTCTFFTYSDWSVCQTNNTQARTVVSSLPAGCAGGSPVLSQSCVYIPIVTETNDSAETSNQTAINQASEESLYLQLNGSLYYGKTTPEVVTLQKMLSKDETIFPEQKVSGIFGKITETAVQRFQCKYLSLCSGSYNTNGYGTVGPKTVTKLNEIYGSVQAASVQTQTQQTSQMTEEQRQALISQLRAQIETLLQQVIQLLQEQIANQLGVQ
;
A
#
# COMPACT_ATOMS: atom_id res chain seq x y z
N MET A 1 24.38 27.99 17.54
CA MET A 1 23.65 28.25 18.79
C MET A 1 22.29 28.79 18.40
N PRO A 2 21.18 28.11 18.71
CA PRO A 2 19.84 28.70 18.55
C PRO A 2 19.61 29.76 19.62
N MET A 3 18.69 30.70 19.36
CA MET A 3 18.22 31.60 20.43
C MET A 3 17.43 30.78 21.46
N LYS A 4 17.74 30.96 22.74
CA LYS A 4 16.70 30.87 23.78
C LYS A 4 15.82 32.12 23.69
N ASP A 5 14.69 32.09 24.38
CA ASP A 5 13.79 33.24 24.60
C ASP A 5 12.83 33.59 23.44
N SER A 6 12.59 32.65 22.51
CA SER A 6 11.23 32.44 22.00
C SER A 6 10.62 31.22 22.72
N GLN A 7 9.70 31.45 23.63
CA GLN A 7 8.89 30.37 24.19
C GLN A 7 7.84 29.96 23.16
N THR A 8 7.79 28.66 22.85
CA THR A 8 6.74 28.05 22.03
C THR A 8 5.81 27.29 22.96
N LEU A 9 4.61 27.81 23.20
CA LEU A 9 3.59 27.17 24.03
C LEU A 9 2.73 26.20 23.22
N LYS A 10 3.23 24.96 23.06
CA LYS A 10 2.46 23.82 22.49
C LYS A 10 1.50 23.28 23.56
N LEU A 11 0.19 23.49 23.42
CA LEU A 11 -0.77 23.22 24.52
C LEU A 11 -2.02 22.44 24.08
N ASN A 12 -2.17 21.24 24.65
CA ASN A 12 -3.29 20.33 24.39
C ASN A 12 -4.50 20.66 25.30
N ASN A 13 -5.62 21.09 24.71
CA ASN A 13 -6.95 21.20 25.33
C ASN A 13 -7.03 21.98 26.68
N PRO A 14 -6.84 23.31 26.71
CA PRO A 14 -7.26 24.13 27.85
C PRO A 14 -8.77 24.03 28.07
N THR A 15 -9.19 23.99 29.33
CA THR A 15 -10.61 23.99 29.70
C THR A 15 -11.26 25.36 29.54
N ALA A 16 -12.60 25.43 29.48
CA ALA A 16 -13.37 26.63 29.11
C ALA A 16 -13.34 27.80 30.13
N THR A 17 -12.47 27.71 31.14
CA THR A 17 -12.22 28.73 32.17
C THR A 17 -10.72 28.86 32.49
N GLU A 18 -9.85 28.30 31.66
CA GLU A 18 -8.42 28.19 31.93
C GLU A 18 -7.63 29.35 31.32
N GLU A 19 -6.76 29.98 32.12
CA GLU A 19 -5.87 31.04 31.66
C GLU A 19 -4.44 30.50 31.59
N ILE A 20 -3.98 30.28 30.36
CA ILE A 20 -2.61 29.92 30.02
C ILE A 20 -1.71 31.13 30.28
N ILE A 21 -0.55 30.90 30.90
CA ILE A 21 0.43 31.92 31.24
C ILE A 21 1.81 31.43 30.79
N SER A 22 2.53 32.23 30.00
CA SER A 22 3.91 31.92 29.60
C SER A 22 4.92 32.21 30.72
N ASP A 23 6.13 31.66 30.60
CA ASP A 23 7.27 32.16 31.38
C ASP A 23 7.61 33.60 30.95
N TRP A 24 8.50 34.25 31.70
CA TRP A 24 8.95 35.61 31.40
C TRP A 24 9.97 35.66 30.26
N ALA A 25 9.68 36.46 29.22
CA ALA A 25 10.65 36.87 28.20
C ALA A 25 11.22 38.26 28.53
N VAL A 26 12.53 38.46 28.36
CA VAL A 26 13.19 39.77 28.56
C VAL A 26 13.21 40.52 27.23
N LEU A 27 12.54 41.67 27.16
CA LEU A 27 12.36 42.41 25.90
C LEU A 27 13.04 43.79 25.95
N PRO A 28 13.90 44.13 24.97
CA PRO A 28 14.42 45.48 24.77
C PRO A 28 13.35 46.56 24.57
N ALA A 29 13.67 47.77 25.03
CA ALA A 29 12.87 48.98 24.88
C ALA A 29 12.69 49.45 23.42
N ASN A 30 11.72 50.34 23.20
CA ASN A 30 11.55 51.16 21.99
C ASN A 30 11.40 50.41 20.65
N ARG A 31 11.00 49.15 20.70
CA ARG A 31 10.71 48.28 19.54
C ARG A 31 9.31 47.68 19.65
N THR A 32 8.59 47.55 18.55
CA THR A 32 7.24 46.95 18.57
C THR A 32 7.32 45.43 18.51
N TYR A 33 6.61 44.77 19.42
CA TYR A 33 6.46 43.32 19.49
C TYR A 33 5.01 42.95 19.15
N PHE A 34 4.83 41.77 18.58
CA PHE A 34 3.53 41.11 18.41
C PHE A 34 3.48 39.90 19.34
N ALA A 35 2.43 39.86 20.15
CA ALA A 35 2.16 38.84 21.13
C ALA A 35 0.93 38.06 20.65
N SER A 36 1.12 36.81 20.26
CA SER A 36 0.14 36.07 19.47
C SER A 36 0.08 34.59 19.80
N ALA A 37 -1.03 33.97 19.43
CA ALA A 37 -1.26 32.54 19.46
C ALA A 37 -1.88 32.11 18.13
N GLN A 38 -1.51 30.95 17.60
CA GLN A 38 -2.27 30.27 16.56
C GLN A 38 -3.40 29.48 17.23
N ILE A 39 -4.64 29.66 16.78
CA ILE A 39 -5.82 29.17 17.50
C ILE A 39 -6.79 28.43 16.57
N LYS A 40 -7.25 27.25 17.00
CA LYS A 40 -8.50 26.67 16.49
C LYS A 40 -9.66 27.12 17.37
N SER A 41 -10.53 28.03 16.91
CA SER A 41 -11.77 28.34 17.63
C SER A 41 -12.84 27.28 17.40
N CYS A 42 -13.70 27.15 18.40
CA CYS A 42 -15.06 26.65 18.23
C CYS A 42 -16.04 27.78 17.91
N TYR A 43 -17.22 27.46 17.37
CA TYR A 43 -18.24 28.45 17.03
C TYR A 43 -18.87 29.04 18.29
N GLY A 44 -18.97 30.36 18.36
CA GLY A 44 -19.41 31.14 19.53
C GLY A 44 -18.32 31.35 20.60
N CYS A 45 -17.15 30.76 20.44
CA CYS A 45 -16.09 30.80 21.44
C CYS A 45 -15.25 32.09 21.34
N LYS A 46 -14.72 32.53 22.50
CA LYS A 46 -13.94 33.77 22.63
C LYS A 46 -12.51 33.49 23.07
N HIS A 47 -11.60 34.34 22.62
CA HIS A 47 -10.18 34.30 22.99
C HIS A 47 -9.72 35.67 23.44
N TYR A 48 -8.94 35.68 24.53
CA TYR A 48 -8.37 36.87 25.12
C TYR A 48 -6.87 36.71 25.18
N ILE A 49 -6.14 37.52 24.42
CA ILE A 49 -4.67 37.55 24.44
C ILE A 49 -4.25 38.83 25.15
N LYS A 50 -3.45 38.70 26.21
CA LYS A 50 -2.98 39.82 27.04
C LYS A 50 -1.47 39.71 27.21
N VAL A 51 -0.78 40.85 27.24
CA VAL A 51 0.63 40.93 27.61
C VAL A 51 0.75 41.52 29.00
N GLU A 52 1.32 40.77 29.93
CA GLU A 52 1.59 41.20 31.30
C GLU A 52 3.06 41.60 31.45
N ASN A 53 3.37 42.68 32.17
CA ASN A 53 4.73 43.03 32.55
C ASN A 53 5.07 42.53 33.97
N GLU A 54 6.34 42.60 34.37
CA GLU A 54 6.81 42.17 35.71
C GLU A 54 6.16 42.87 36.91
N ALA A 55 5.47 44.00 36.71
CA ALA A 55 4.68 44.68 37.73
C ALA A 55 3.21 44.20 37.79
N GLY A 56 2.85 43.15 37.04
CA GLY A 56 1.50 42.60 36.94
C GLY A 56 0.53 43.41 36.09
N ALA A 57 1.00 44.49 35.43
CA ALA A 57 0.16 45.34 34.60
C ALA A 57 -0.01 44.74 33.19
N ILE A 58 -1.25 44.72 32.70
CA ILE A 58 -1.54 44.37 31.31
C ILE A 58 -1.18 45.55 30.41
N VAL A 59 -0.10 45.42 29.64
CA VAL A 59 0.43 46.49 28.77
C VAL A 59 -0.19 46.50 27.36
N ALA A 60 -0.85 45.40 26.97
CA ALA A 60 -1.68 45.32 25.78
C ALA A 60 -2.65 44.13 25.86
N SER A 61 -3.78 44.21 25.16
CA SER A 61 -4.72 43.10 25.02
C SER A 61 -5.51 43.12 23.70
N MET A 62 -5.92 41.94 23.25
CA MET A 62 -6.89 41.73 22.18
C MET A 62 -7.94 40.72 22.65
N ASN A 63 -9.21 41.01 22.37
CA ASN A 63 -10.34 40.11 22.58
C ASN A 63 -10.94 39.79 21.21
N THR A 64 -11.22 38.53 20.93
CA THR A 64 -11.77 38.08 19.63
C THR A 64 -12.76 36.93 19.81
N VAL A 65 -13.57 36.66 18.79
CA VAL A 65 -14.64 35.66 18.78
C VAL A 65 -14.70 35.03 17.39
N ASN A 66 -14.94 33.72 17.29
CA ASN A 66 -15.04 32.99 16.00
C ASN A 66 -13.77 33.08 15.11
N VAL A 67 -12.58 32.95 15.70
CA VAL A 67 -11.30 32.84 14.97
C VAL A 67 -11.35 31.65 14.00
N ALA A 68 -10.92 31.79 12.74
CA ALA A 68 -11.01 30.66 11.81
C ALA A 68 -9.98 29.57 12.15
N ILE A 69 -10.18 28.38 11.57
CA ILE A 69 -9.32 27.23 11.85
C ILE A 69 -7.92 27.50 11.28
N GLY A 70 -6.93 27.60 12.17
CA GLY A 70 -5.52 27.81 11.84
C GLY A 70 -5.07 29.28 11.80
N ASP A 71 -5.97 30.24 12.04
CA ASP A 71 -5.64 31.67 12.07
C ASP A 71 -4.70 32.02 13.25
N ILE A 72 -3.85 33.03 13.04
CA ILE A 72 -3.08 33.68 14.10
C ILE A 72 -3.84 34.90 14.62
N VAL A 73 -4.01 34.97 15.93
CA VAL A 73 -4.57 36.13 16.64
C VAL A 73 -3.56 36.68 17.65
N GLY A 74 -3.54 38.00 17.84
CA GLY A 74 -2.54 38.63 18.69
C GLY A 74 -2.58 40.15 18.74
N VAL A 75 -1.86 40.72 19.70
CA VAL A 75 -1.81 42.16 19.98
C VAL A 75 -0.40 42.71 19.83
N LYS A 76 -0.29 43.96 19.37
CA LYS A 76 0.99 44.70 19.36
C LYS A 76 1.20 45.50 20.63
N PHE A 77 2.46 45.61 21.05
CA PHE A 77 2.86 46.52 22.13
C PHE A 77 4.31 46.99 21.93
N LYS A 78 4.68 48.08 22.60
CA LYS A 78 6.01 48.68 22.51
C LYS A 78 6.54 48.99 23.91
N PRO A 79 7.45 48.17 24.47
CA PRO A 79 8.10 48.42 25.76
C PRO A 79 8.74 49.81 25.84
N ALA A 80 8.33 50.62 26.82
CA ALA A 80 8.92 51.95 27.07
C ALA A 80 10.32 51.86 27.71
N ALA A 81 10.62 50.74 28.37
CA ALA A 81 11.92 50.39 28.95
C ALA A 81 12.19 48.90 28.70
N GLN A 82 13.43 48.44 28.92
CA GLN A 82 13.73 47.01 28.94
C GLN A 82 13.14 46.40 30.22
N GLY A 83 12.48 45.26 30.09
CA GLY A 83 11.87 44.56 31.24
C GLY A 83 11.38 43.16 30.86
N LYS A 84 10.82 42.43 31.83
CA LYS A 84 10.18 41.15 31.56
C LYS A 84 8.70 41.31 31.20
N TYR A 85 8.29 40.54 30.21
CA TYR A 85 6.92 40.45 29.73
C TYR A 85 6.54 38.97 29.55
N ARG A 86 5.26 38.64 29.72
CA ARG A 86 4.73 37.29 29.46
C ARG A 86 3.36 37.34 28.80
N LEU A 87 3.06 36.27 28.08
CA LEU A 87 1.78 36.10 27.40
C LEU A 87 0.77 35.48 28.37
N ARG A 88 -0.46 36.00 28.35
CA ARG A 88 -1.64 35.38 28.95
C ARG A 88 -2.67 35.11 27.87
N ILE A 89 -3.20 33.90 27.84
CA ILE A 89 -4.21 33.47 26.88
C ILE A 89 -5.36 32.86 27.66
N MET A 90 -6.55 33.45 27.55
CA MET A 90 -7.77 32.92 28.18
C MET A 90 -8.77 32.52 27.10
N PHE A 91 -9.46 31.42 27.34
CA PHE A 91 -10.46 30.86 26.44
C PHE A 91 -11.81 30.76 27.15
N GLU A 92 -12.87 31.23 26.49
CA GLU A 92 -14.25 31.00 26.91
C GLU A 92 -14.99 30.20 25.84
N ASN A 93 -15.62 29.09 26.22
CA ASN A 93 -16.65 28.44 25.42
C ASN A 93 -18.05 28.63 26.05
N PRO A 94 -18.90 29.53 25.51
CA PRO A 94 -20.27 29.72 26.00
C PRO A 94 -21.23 28.55 25.75
N SER A 95 -20.91 27.62 24.84
CA SER A 95 -21.78 26.47 24.49
C SER A 95 -21.35 25.16 25.15
N GLY A 96 -20.08 25.03 25.57
CA GLY A 96 -19.51 23.82 26.16
C GLY A 96 -19.33 22.63 25.21
N THR A 97 -19.74 22.71 23.94
CA THR A 97 -19.81 21.56 23.02
C THR A 97 -18.53 21.32 22.20
N SER A 98 -17.44 22.05 22.43
CA SER A 98 -16.20 21.96 21.64
C SER A 98 -14.96 22.45 22.42
N SER A 99 -13.82 21.79 22.23
CA SER A 99 -12.52 22.31 22.68
C SER A 99 -11.93 23.32 21.70
N SER A 100 -11.08 24.22 22.21
CA SER A 100 -10.17 25.06 21.42
C SER A 100 -8.72 24.61 21.64
N TYR A 101 -7.87 24.84 20.64
CA TYR A 101 -6.50 24.31 20.59
C TYR A 101 -5.52 25.45 20.27
N ILE A 102 -4.32 25.39 20.86
CA ILE A 102 -3.23 26.37 20.68
C ILE A 102 -1.94 25.59 20.35
N ASP A 103 -1.49 25.67 19.09
CA ASP A 103 -0.31 24.96 18.60
C ASP A 103 1.01 25.62 19.00
N ASP A 104 1.03 26.94 18.95
CA ASP A 104 2.13 27.78 19.37
C ASP A 104 1.54 29.13 19.83
N ALA A 105 2.18 29.73 20.81
CA ALA A 105 1.92 31.08 21.25
C ALA A 105 3.19 31.69 21.85
N PHE A 106 3.46 32.93 21.45
CA PHE A 106 4.76 33.56 21.62
C PHE A 106 4.65 35.08 21.75
N ILE A 107 5.72 35.69 22.26
CA ILE A 107 5.98 37.12 22.05
C ILE A 107 7.20 37.22 21.15
N ARG A 108 7.01 37.80 19.96
CA ARG A 108 8.06 38.02 18.96
C ARG A 108 8.07 39.49 18.53
N PRO A 109 9.13 39.98 17.89
CA PRO A 109 9.11 41.29 17.23
C PRO A 109 8.03 41.37 16.15
N ALA A 110 7.37 42.52 16.00
CA ALA A 110 6.21 42.64 15.10
C ALA A 110 6.59 42.48 13.61
N TYR A 111 7.69 43.11 13.21
CA TYR A 111 8.49 42.80 12.01
C TYR A 111 9.74 43.68 12.04
N ASP A 112 10.86 43.15 11.56
CA ASP A 112 12.10 43.90 11.33
C ASP A 112 12.62 43.52 9.94
N ALA A 113 13.22 44.48 9.23
CA ALA A 113 13.54 44.36 7.82
C ALA A 113 14.97 44.84 7.54
N GLY A 114 15.77 44.03 6.84
CA GLY A 114 17.24 44.09 6.97
C GLY A 114 17.93 44.76 5.80
N ILE A 115 17.76 44.18 4.64
CA ILE A 115 18.05 44.85 3.37
C ILE A 115 16.70 44.93 2.65
N VAL A 116 16.17 46.15 2.57
CA VAL A 116 14.94 46.48 1.84
C VAL A 116 15.28 47.55 0.81
N MET A 117 15.23 47.18 -0.46
CA MET A 117 15.34 48.14 -1.56
C MET A 117 13.93 48.62 -1.92
N ALA A 118 13.50 49.69 -1.26
CA ALA A 118 12.28 50.47 -1.48
C ALA A 118 10.91 49.83 -1.13
N GLY A 119 9.90 50.71 -1.05
CA GLY A 119 8.53 50.43 -1.49
C GLY A 119 7.55 49.72 -0.54
N TYR A 120 7.95 49.16 0.60
CA TYR A 120 7.04 48.33 1.41
C TYR A 120 7.25 48.45 2.93
N PHE A 121 6.72 49.54 3.50
CA PHE A 121 6.44 49.63 4.93
C PHE A 121 4.94 49.83 5.15
N ASP A 122 4.31 48.96 5.93
CA ASP A 122 2.90 49.02 6.29
C ASP A 122 2.72 48.98 7.82
N SER A 123 1.59 49.50 8.32
CA SER A 123 1.30 49.58 9.75
C SER A 123 0.93 48.23 10.39
N PHE A 124 0.65 47.20 9.58
CA PHE A 124 0.37 45.87 10.09
C PHE A 124 1.65 45.06 10.40
N ARG A 125 2.67 45.12 9.54
CA ARG A 125 3.93 44.40 9.74
C ARG A 125 5.01 45.30 10.32
N THR A 126 5.32 46.43 9.69
CA THR A 126 6.49 47.28 9.97
C THR A 126 6.13 48.61 10.66
N PRO A 127 5.43 48.65 11.82
CA PRO A 127 4.90 49.88 12.40
C PRO A 127 6.00 50.91 12.74
N ASP A 128 7.19 50.45 13.12
CA ASP A 128 8.35 51.30 13.43
C ASP A 128 9.05 51.90 12.20
N LEU A 129 8.66 51.50 10.99
CA LEU A 129 9.22 51.99 9.71
C LEU A 129 8.19 52.75 8.85
N VAL A 130 6.92 52.85 9.29
CA VAL A 130 5.88 53.60 8.57
C VAL A 130 6.28 55.07 8.45
N GLY A 131 6.23 55.61 7.23
CA GLY A 131 6.61 57.00 6.94
C GLY A 131 8.11 57.19 6.65
N ILE A 132 8.97 56.18 6.85
CA ILE A 132 10.33 56.19 6.33
C ILE A 132 10.27 55.96 4.82
N ASN A 133 10.42 57.02 4.03
CA ASN A 133 10.65 56.89 2.60
C ASN A 133 12.14 56.57 2.35
N PRO A 134 12.52 55.33 1.99
CA PRO A 134 13.89 55.06 1.54
C PRO A 134 14.17 55.84 0.24
N PRO A 135 15.44 56.18 -0.06
CA PRO A 135 15.79 56.88 -1.30
C PRO A 135 15.33 56.06 -2.51
N ASN A 136 14.43 56.64 -3.31
CA ASN A 136 13.68 55.93 -4.34
C ASN A 136 14.52 55.74 -5.62
N PRO A 137 14.96 54.50 -5.96
CA PRO A 137 15.92 54.24 -7.03
C PRO A 137 15.22 54.14 -8.40
N LEU A 138 14.52 55.19 -8.80
CA LEU A 138 13.81 55.23 -10.08
C LEU A 138 14.78 55.32 -11.28
N SER A 139 14.33 54.75 -12.41
CA SER A 139 14.81 54.97 -13.80
C SER A 139 16.02 54.19 -14.34
N GLN A 140 16.61 53.22 -13.63
CA GLN A 140 17.71 52.40 -14.20
C GLN A 140 17.52 50.89 -14.00
N ASN A 141 17.98 50.11 -15.00
CA ASN A 141 18.07 48.63 -14.93
C ASN A 141 19.22 48.23 -14.00
N THR A 142 18.96 48.23 -12.69
CA THR A 142 19.96 47.93 -11.67
C THR A 142 19.99 46.42 -11.38
N ASN A 143 21.11 45.76 -11.68
CA ASN A 143 21.32 44.37 -11.25
C ASN A 143 21.61 44.33 -9.75
N PHE A 144 20.91 43.48 -9.01
CA PHE A 144 21.21 43.18 -7.61
C PHE A 144 22.18 41.99 -7.55
N VAL A 145 23.31 42.14 -6.88
CA VAL A 145 24.33 41.09 -6.78
C VAL A 145 24.87 41.04 -5.36
N VAL A 146 24.72 39.88 -4.69
CA VAL A 146 25.35 39.62 -3.39
C VAL A 146 26.11 38.31 -3.46
N LYS A 147 27.42 38.35 -3.20
CA LYS A 147 28.28 37.16 -3.21
C LYS A 147 29.11 37.04 -1.94
N ASN A 148 29.44 35.80 -1.56
CA ASN A 148 30.45 35.45 -0.55
C ASN A 148 30.23 36.10 0.82
N GLY A 149 29.38 35.51 1.68
CA GLY A 149 29.24 36.04 3.03
C GLY A 149 28.25 35.34 3.96
N THR A 150 27.98 36.00 5.08
CA THR A 150 26.96 35.60 6.05
C THR A 150 26.06 36.79 6.37
N ILE A 151 24.84 36.76 5.83
CA ILE A 151 23.76 37.68 6.15
C ILE A 151 22.99 37.09 7.35
N LYS A 152 23.41 37.46 8.56
CA LYS A 152 22.57 37.19 9.73
C LYS A 152 21.56 38.31 9.90
N GLU A 153 20.38 37.95 10.38
CA GLU A 153 19.57 38.91 11.10
C GLU A 153 20.36 39.55 12.25
N GLY A 154 20.04 40.81 12.55
CA GLY A 154 20.59 41.51 13.69
C GLY A 154 20.15 40.88 15.02
N ILE A 155 20.76 41.33 16.13
CA ILE A 155 20.38 40.96 17.51
C ILE A 155 18.87 41.13 17.76
N ASN A 156 18.26 42.05 17.01
CA ASN A 156 16.84 42.35 17.01
C ASN A 156 16.21 42.03 15.65
N GLY A 157 16.14 40.74 15.26
CA GLY A 157 15.31 40.13 14.20
C GLY A 157 15.46 40.70 12.79
N THR A 158 15.34 39.92 11.71
CA THR A 158 15.32 40.55 10.36
C THR A 158 14.83 39.69 9.20
N SER A 159 13.99 40.27 8.33
CA SER A 159 13.60 39.73 7.02
C SER A 159 14.45 40.31 5.90
N PHE A 160 14.85 39.50 4.91
CA PHE A 160 15.64 39.93 3.75
C PHE A 160 14.75 39.94 2.50
N LYS A 161 14.20 41.11 2.19
CA LYS A 161 13.16 41.29 1.15
C LYS A 161 13.67 42.21 0.04
N VAL A 162 14.06 41.62 -1.09
CA VAL A 162 14.61 42.33 -2.26
C VAL A 162 13.46 42.91 -3.10
N MET A 163 12.73 43.84 -2.47
CA MET A 163 11.41 44.35 -2.90
C MET A 163 11.46 45.33 -4.08
N TYR A 164 12.01 44.91 -5.22
CA TYR A 164 11.91 45.70 -6.45
C TYR A 164 10.46 45.72 -6.95
N LYS A 165 9.75 46.80 -6.61
CA LYS A 165 8.48 47.16 -7.24
C LYS A 165 8.70 48.32 -8.21
N PHE A 166 8.11 48.17 -9.41
CA PHE A 166 8.09 49.12 -10.53
C PHE A 166 9.35 49.20 -11.43
N GLY A 167 9.16 48.82 -12.70
CA GLY A 167 9.57 49.66 -13.83
C GLY A 167 10.80 49.24 -14.65
N ALA A 168 11.78 48.54 -14.07
CA ALA A 168 13.05 48.21 -14.72
C ALA A 168 13.44 46.74 -14.52
N VAL A 169 14.05 46.12 -15.52
CA VAL A 169 14.38 44.68 -15.51
C VAL A 169 15.89 44.51 -15.36
N GLY A 170 16.35 44.49 -14.11
CA GLY A 170 17.69 44.01 -13.73
C GLY A 170 17.65 42.54 -13.30
N THR A 171 18.80 41.86 -13.36
CA THR A 171 18.96 40.51 -12.80
C THR A 171 19.16 40.56 -11.28
N ALA A 172 18.89 39.45 -10.59
CA ALA A 172 19.16 39.31 -9.16
C ALA A 172 20.01 38.07 -8.89
N GLU A 173 21.28 38.25 -8.52
CA GLU A 173 22.22 37.16 -8.24
C GLU A 173 22.53 37.06 -6.74
N MET A 174 22.43 35.86 -6.17
CA MET A 174 22.86 35.54 -4.80
C MET A 174 23.74 34.28 -4.85
N ALA A 175 25.01 34.42 -4.49
CA ALA A 175 26.02 33.37 -4.71
C ALA A 175 26.90 33.13 -3.47
N ASN A 176 26.96 31.89 -2.95
CA ASN A 176 27.78 31.55 -1.77
C ASN A 176 27.47 32.45 -0.54
N VAL A 177 26.19 32.66 -0.26
CA VAL A 177 25.71 33.45 0.89
C VAL A 177 24.99 32.56 1.90
N ARG A 178 25.34 32.68 3.18
CA ARG A 178 24.60 32.07 4.29
C ARG A 178 23.66 33.11 4.89
N SER A 179 22.36 32.86 4.87
CA SER A 179 21.32 33.76 5.37
C SER A 179 20.55 33.15 6.55
N PHE A 180 20.22 33.97 7.55
CA PHE A 180 19.54 33.55 8.78
C PHE A 180 18.44 34.53 9.16
N VAL A 181 17.22 34.04 9.34
CA VAL A 181 16.03 34.81 9.78
C VAL A 181 15.23 34.04 10.84
N SER A 182 14.57 34.72 11.80
CA SER A 182 13.70 34.09 12.81
C SER A 182 12.39 34.85 13.13
N GLY A 183 12.20 36.03 12.52
CA GLY A 183 11.02 36.87 12.74
C GLY A 183 9.73 36.31 12.12
N ILE A 184 8.58 36.80 12.57
CA ILE A 184 7.27 36.42 12.04
C ILE A 184 7.17 36.80 10.56
N SER A 185 6.66 35.92 9.68
CA SER A 185 6.53 36.21 8.24
C SER A 185 7.87 36.62 7.58
N SER A 186 8.98 36.06 8.08
CA SER A 186 10.33 36.37 7.57
C SER A 186 10.77 35.42 6.46
N SER A 187 11.51 36.00 5.52
CA SER A 187 11.97 35.36 4.29
C SER A 187 13.43 35.72 4.04
N ASN A 188 14.16 34.84 3.38
CA ASN A 188 15.58 34.99 3.10
C ASN A 188 15.85 35.66 1.75
N PHE A 189 14.96 35.45 0.77
CA PHE A 189 14.95 36.14 -0.52
C PHE A 189 13.52 36.23 -1.06
N ILE A 190 13.06 37.42 -1.44
CA ILE A 190 11.83 37.61 -2.21
C ILE A 190 12.15 38.59 -3.33
N SER A 191 11.80 38.22 -4.56
CA SER A 191 11.78 39.12 -5.71
C SER A 191 10.45 39.01 -6.48
N GLU A 192 10.03 40.12 -7.08
CA GLU A 192 8.99 40.17 -8.11
C GLU A 192 9.60 40.41 -9.51
N THR A 193 10.93 40.49 -9.62
CA THR A 193 11.66 40.62 -10.90
C THR A 193 11.94 39.27 -11.52
N ALA A 194 11.93 39.21 -12.85
CA ALA A 194 12.43 38.06 -13.59
C ALA A 194 13.96 37.89 -13.45
N TYR A 195 14.50 36.76 -13.91
CA TYR A 195 15.94 36.48 -14.02
C TYR A 195 16.69 36.55 -12.69
N ASN A 196 16.22 35.77 -11.70
CA ASN A 196 16.96 35.56 -10.46
C ASN A 196 17.88 34.34 -10.61
N ASN A 197 19.13 34.44 -10.16
CA ASN A 197 20.12 33.36 -10.14
C ASN A 197 20.61 33.15 -8.70
N LEU A 198 20.06 32.15 -8.01
CA LEU A 198 20.34 31.86 -6.61
C LEU A 198 21.14 30.57 -6.54
N HIS A 199 22.43 30.63 -6.19
CA HIS A 199 23.27 29.43 -6.13
C HIS A 199 24.28 29.33 -4.99
N ASP A 200 24.58 28.09 -4.61
CA ASP A 200 25.54 27.70 -3.58
C ASP A 200 25.26 28.35 -2.19
N ASN A 201 24.03 28.80 -1.94
CA ASN A 201 23.64 29.51 -0.72
C ASN A 201 23.18 28.56 0.39
N VAL A 202 23.10 29.08 1.62
CA VAL A 202 22.36 28.47 2.72
C VAL A 202 21.25 29.42 3.16
N PHE A 203 20.01 28.98 3.07
CA PHE A 203 18.81 29.67 3.49
C PHE A 203 18.28 29.05 4.79
N THR A 204 18.73 29.56 5.94
CA THR A 204 18.22 29.14 7.25
C THR A 204 17.06 30.03 7.66
N ASN A 205 15.90 29.42 7.93
CA ASN A 205 14.72 30.10 8.44
C ASN A 205 14.25 29.44 9.75
N GLN A 206 14.24 30.21 10.83
CA GLN A 206 13.87 29.80 12.19
C GLN A 206 12.50 30.36 12.61
N ALA A 207 11.78 31.03 11.71
CA ALA A 207 10.38 31.38 11.92
C ALA A 207 9.55 30.10 11.88
N PRO A 208 8.76 29.78 12.92
CA PRO A 208 7.77 28.73 12.83
C PRO A 208 6.54 29.18 12.02
N ASP A 209 6.35 30.49 11.82
CA ASP A 209 5.03 31.03 11.47
C ASP A 209 5.02 31.80 10.14
N VAL A 210 4.15 31.36 9.24
CA VAL A 210 3.56 32.18 8.19
C VAL A 210 2.20 32.66 8.72
N ILE A 211 1.89 33.96 8.60
CA ILE A 211 0.74 34.58 9.28
C ILE A 211 -0.61 34.16 8.69
N ASP A 212 -0.65 33.79 7.41
CA ASP A 212 -1.85 33.36 6.69
C ASP A 212 -1.54 32.09 5.88
N ARG A 213 -2.34 31.04 6.09
CA ARG A 213 -2.29 29.74 5.39
C ARG A 213 -2.34 29.81 3.85
N MET A 214 -2.69 30.96 3.27
CA MET A 214 -2.65 31.21 1.82
C MET A 214 -1.54 32.18 1.38
N ASP A 215 -0.80 32.81 2.29
CA ASP A 215 0.25 33.79 1.94
C ASP A 215 1.59 33.12 1.56
N LEU A 216 1.54 32.44 0.42
CA LEU A 216 2.68 31.92 -0.33
C LEU A 216 3.71 33.01 -0.69
N SER A 217 3.44 34.31 -0.50
CA SER A 217 4.40 35.38 -0.76
C SER A 217 5.49 35.50 0.31
N THR A 218 5.42 34.72 1.40
CA THR A 218 6.27 34.86 2.60
C THR A 218 7.25 33.70 2.85
N PHE A 219 7.29 32.70 1.94
CA PHE A 219 8.22 31.57 2.00
C PHE A 219 9.70 32.03 2.02
N PRO A 220 10.65 31.19 2.50
CA PRO A 220 12.06 31.56 2.57
C PRO A 220 12.64 32.09 1.25
N VAL A 221 12.25 31.51 0.11
CA VAL A 221 12.58 32.01 -1.23
C VAL A 221 11.33 32.12 -2.11
N LYS A 222 11.02 33.33 -2.61
CA LYS A 222 10.10 33.57 -3.74
C LYS A 222 10.89 34.17 -4.92
N PRO A 223 11.13 33.44 -6.01
CA PRO A 223 11.69 33.98 -7.24
C PRO A 223 10.59 34.49 -8.18
N GLY A 224 10.96 35.40 -9.09
CA GLY A 224 10.15 35.73 -10.26
C GLY A 224 10.43 34.79 -11.45
N SER A 225 9.77 35.04 -12.58
CA SER A 225 9.88 34.21 -13.80
C SER A 225 11.29 34.17 -14.41
N ASN A 226 11.58 33.16 -15.25
CA ASN A 226 12.88 33.00 -15.93
C ASN A 226 14.08 32.86 -14.96
N SER A 227 13.89 32.20 -13.81
CA SER A 227 14.87 32.15 -12.72
C SER A 227 15.48 30.76 -12.51
N ILE A 228 16.69 30.72 -11.95
CA ILE A 228 17.45 29.51 -11.62
C ILE A 228 17.79 29.50 -10.13
N ILE A 229 17.49 28.40 -9.46
CA ILE A 229 17.74 28.16 -8.04
C ILE A 229 18.50 26.83 -7.95
N THR A 230 19.82 26.87 -7.82
CA THR A 230 20.68 25.69 -7.94
C THR A 230 21.70 25.50 -6.81
N ASN A 231 22.00 24.26 -6.41
CA ASN A 231 22.99 23.91 -5.37
C ASN A 231 22.76 24.52 -3.97
N ASN A 232 21.57 25.06 -3.64
CA ASN A 232 21.34 25.72 -2.36
C ASN A 232 20.91 24.72 -1.26
N ILE A 233 21.12 25.08 0.00
CA ILE A 233 20.61 24.36 1.17
C ILE A 233 19.54 25.21 1.86
N PHE A 234 18.36 24.65 2.11
CA PHE A 234 17.25 25.28 2.83
C PHE A 234 17.04 24.55 4.16
N GLU A 235 17.07 25.27 5.29
CA GLU A 235 16.97 24.66 6.63
C GLU A 235 15.93 25.39 7.51
N GLY A 236 14.89 24.66 7.93
CA GLY A 236 13.78 25.19 8.70
C GLY A 236 12.71 25.88 7.84
N GLY A 237 11.89 26.73 8.47
CA GLY A 237 10.67 27.30 7.88
C GLY A 237 9.54 26.28 7.65
N GLN A 238 8.31 26.77 7.46
CA GLN A 238 7.16 25.93 7.11
C GLN A 238 7.23 25.38 5.68
N GLY A 239 7.85 26.13 4.76
CA GLY A 239 8.17 25.71 3.39
C GLY A 239 9.55 26.23 3.00
N ALA A 240 10.00 26.05 1.75
CA ALA A 240 11.30 26.55 1.29
C ALA A 240 11.24 27.47 0.05
N ILE A 241 10.66 27.00 -1.06
CA ILE A 241 10.55 27.77 -2.31
C ILE A 241 9.08 27.95 -2.70
N SER A 242 8.68 29.16 -3.07
CA SER A 242 7.33 29.48 -3.54
C SER A 242 7.35 30.03 -4.97
N VAL A 243 6.82 29.25 -5.90
CA VAL A 243 6.58 29.63 -7.30
C VAL A 243 5.12 30.04 -7.44
N LEU A 244 4.86 31.32 -7.20
CA LEU A 244 3.54 31.95 -7.33
C LEU A 244 3.56 32.95 -8.50
N ASP A 245 2.55 32.85 -9.38
CA ASP A 245 2.33 33.76 -10.52
C ASP A 245 3.54 33.92 -11.46
N SER A 246 4.39 32.88 -11.55
CA SER A 246 5.65 32.90 -12.28
C SER A 246 5.89 31.64 -13.10
N SER A 247 6.66 31.75 -14.19
CA SER A 247 6.90 30.69 -15.17
C SER A 247 8.37 30.61 -15.59
N ASN A 248 8.76 29.51 -16.27
CA ASN A 248 10.13 29.26 -16.74
C ASN A 248 11.17 29.25 -15.60
N ILE A 249 10.96 28.45 -14.54
CA ILE A 249 11.86 28.43 -13.38
C ILE A 249 12.49 27.04 -13.20
N THR A 250 13.80 27.01 -12.97
CA THR A 250 14.56 25.78 -12.71
C THR A 250 15.03 25.74 -11.26
N ILE A 251 14.58 24.73 -10.53
CA ILE A 251 14.96 24.41 -9.14
C ILE A 251 15.74 23.08 -9.20
N THR A 252 17.07 23.12 -9.06
CA THR A 252 17.90 21.91 -9.23
C THR A 252 19.04 21.73 -8.24
N ASN A 253 19.44 20.49 -7.96
CA ASN A 253 20.54 20.13 -7.04
C ASN A 253 20.42 20.70 -5.61
N ASN A 254 19.25 21.20 -5.18
CA ASN A 254 19.08 21.81 -3.86
C ASN A 254 18.85 20.75 -2.78
N THR A 255 19.25 21.03 -1.55
CA THR A 255 18.90 20.24 -0.35
C THR A 255 17.85 20.99 0.47
N ILE A 256 16.68 20.41 0.68
CA ILE A 256 15.51 21.05 1.29
C ILE A 256 15.13 20.34 2.59
N LYS A 257 15.30 21.01 3.73
CA LYS A 257 15.07 20.49 5.09
C LYS A 257 14.08 21.37 5.87
N ILE A 258 12.83 21.45 5.38
CA ILE A 258 11.77 22.23 6.04
C ILE A 258 11.40 21.65 7.42
N ARG A 259 10.69 22.45 8.22
CA ARG A 259 10.06 22.04 9.48
C ARG A 259 8.63 22.58 9.52
N ALA A 260 7.76 21.93 8.74
CA ALA A 260 6.34 22.21 8.81
C ALA A 260 5.75 21.70 10.14
N SER A 261 4.96 22.52 10.83
CA SER A 261 4.52 22.30 12.22
C SER A 261 3.31 23.15 12.68
N VAL A 262 2.62 23.77 11.72
CA VAL A 262 1.63 24.86 11.87
C VAL A 262 0.54 24.78 10.77
N THR A 263 0.92 24.32 9.58
CA THR A 263 0.02 23.98 8.45
C THR A 263 0.79 23.08 7.45
N ASN A 264 0.12 22.57 6.41
CA ASN A 264 0.66 21.62 5.44
C ASN A 264 1.53 22.22 4.32
N HIS A 265 2.33 23.26 4.61
CA HIS A 265 3.25 23.89 3.66
C HIS A 265 4.35 22.94 3.13
N TYR A 266 4.80 23.19 1.89
CA TYR A 266 5.67 22.29 1.12
C TYR A 266 7.10 22.83 0.96
N GLY A 267 8.05 21.94 0.73
CA GLY A 267 9.40 22.30 0.30
C GLY A 267 9.40 23.14 -0.99
N VAL A 268 8.59 22.79 -1.98
CA VAL A 268 8.31 23.63 -3.16
C VAL A 268 6.81 23.74 -3.38
N THR A 269 6.28 24.96 -3.47
CA THR A 269 4.91 25.23 -3.93
C THR A 269 4.91 25.82 -5.34
N MET A 270 3.95 25.39 -6.17
CA MET A 270 3.75 25.86 -7.55
C MET A 270 2.27 26.20 -7.76
N TYR A 271 1.97 27.46 -8.03
CA TYR A 271 0.60 28.01 -8.12
C TYR A 271 0.52 29.02 -9.28
N ASN A 272 -0.49 28.87 -10.17
CA ASN A 272 -0.68 29.71 -11.35
C ASN A 272 0.63 29.87 -12.18
N SER A 273 1.24 28.73 -12.51
CA SER A 273 2.61 28.65 -13.01
C SER A 273 2.72 27.77 -14.26
N SER A 274 3.77 27.95 -15.06
CA SER A 274 4.00 27.11 -16.24
C SER A 274 5.49 26.91 -16.52
N ASN A 275 5.85 25.76 -17.11
CA ASN A 275 7.23 25.44 -17.48
C ASN A 275 8.20 25.55 -16.27
N ILE A 276 7.86 24.87 -15.17
CA ILE A 276 8.71 24.79 -13.98
C ILE A 276 9.44 23.44 -14.00
N THR A 277 10.74 23.45 -13.71
CA THR A 277 11.56 22.23 -13.59
C THR A 277 12.04 22.10 -12.16
N VAL A 278 11.63 21.03 -11.46
CA VAL A 278 12.13 20.67 -10.12
C VAL A 278 12.91 19.37 -10.26
N GLN A 279 14.24 19.45 -10.43
CA GLN A 279 15.06 18.30 -10.81
C GLN A 279 16.29 18.03 -9.93
N ASN A 280 16.60 16.76 -9.63
CA ASN A 280 17.81 16.35 -8.86
C ASN A 280 17.89 16.92 -7.42
N ASN A 281 16.78 17.36 -6.82
CA ASN A 281 16.80 17.92 -5.46
C ASN A 281 16.67 16.82 -4.39
N ARG A 282 17.21 17.06 -3.19
CA ARG A 282 17.07 16.20 -2.01
C ARG A 282 16.13 16.84 -0.99
N PHE A 283 14.92 16.29 -0.86
CA PHE A 283 13.95 16.63 0.17
C PHE A 283 14.18 15.75 1.40
N GLU A 284 14.72 16.33 2.46
CA GLU A 284 14.96 15.65 3.73
C GLU A 284 14.47 16.52 4.91
N PRO A 285 13.13 16.72 5.02
CA PRO A 285 12.54 17.56 6.06
C PRO A 285 12.84 17.06 7.47
N TYR A 286 12.77 17.96 8.45
CA TYR A 286 12.65 17.59 9.86
C TYR A 286 11.25 17.02 10.13
N ALA A 287 10.24 17.67 9.56
CA ALA A 287 8.87 17.20 9.37
C ALA A 287 8.27 18.01 8.20
N GLY A 288 7.49 17.37 7.32
CA GLY A 288 6.73 18.07 6.28
C GLY A 288 6.76 17.43 4.87
N PRO A 289 5.89 17.92 3.96
CA PRO A 289 5.75 17.41 2.60
C PRO A 289 6.75 18.01 1.59
N GLY A 290 6.86 17.37 0.42
CA GLY A 290 7.88 17.68 -0.60
C GLY A 290 7.50 18.80 -1.58
N VAL A 291 6.80 18.46 -2.66
CA VAL A 291 6.39 19.37 -3.76
C VAL A 291 4.87 19.40 -3.90
N VAL A 292 4.28 20.57 -4.16
CA VAL A 292 2.88 20.69 -4.62
C VAL A 292 2.78 21.45 -5.94
N LEU A 293 2.15 20.81 -6.92
CA LEU A 293 1.62 21.42 -8.13
C LEU A 293 0.15 21.73 -7.87
N SER A 294 -0.18 23.02 -7.78
CA SER A 294 -1.50 23.51 -7.41
C SER A 294 -2.13 24.34 -8.52
N THR A 295 -3.42 24.67 -8.37
CA THR A 295 -4.33 25.32 -9.34
C THR A 295 -3.63 26.10 -10.45
N LYS A 296 -3.94 25.73 -11.70
CA LYS A 296 -3.39 26.33 -12.93
C LYS A 296 -1.87 26.19 -13.05
N THR A 297 -1.29 25.12 -12.52
CA THR A 297 0.11 24.73 -12.78
C THR A 297 0.20 23.77 -13.96
N THR A 298 1.05 24.09 -14.93
CA THR A 298 1.03 23.43 -16.25
C THR A 298 2.41 23.19 -16.84
N ASN A 299 2.52 22.22 -17.76
CA ASN A 299 3.71 21.98 -18.58
C ASN A 299 5.01 21.86 -17.77
N SER A 300 4.93 21.38 -16.53
CA SER A 300 6.04 21.39 -15.57
C SER A 300 6.56 19.98 -15.28
N ASN A 301 7.87 19.86 -15.02
CA ASN A 301 8.54 18.60 -14.74
C ASN A 301 9.02 18.52 -13.28
N VAL A 302 8.75 17.40 -12.60
CA VAL A 302 9.34 17.07 -11.29
C VAL A 302 10.07 15.74 -11.41
N SER A 303 11.41 15.75 -11.44
CA SER A 303 12.18 14.55 -11.80
C SER A 303 13.51 14.33 -11.09
N ASN A 304 13.96 13.07 -11.03
CA ASN A 304 15.22 12.67 -10.39
C ASN A 304 15.37 13.10 -8.91
N ASN A 305 14.29 13.52 -8.23
CA ASN A 305 14.39 14.03 -6.86
C ASN A 305 14.41 12.86 -5.86
N THR A 306 15.15 13.03 -4.76
CA THR A 306 15.13 12.09 -3.63
C THR A 306 14.30 12.68 -2.49
N PHE A 307 13.26 11.98 -2.06
CA PHE A 307 12.45 12.31 -0.90
C PHE A 307 12.69 11.30 0.23
N VAL A 308 13.11 11.81 1.39
CA VAL A 308 13.24 11.06 2.64
C VAL A 308 12.25 11.67 3.64
N LEU A 309 10.99 11.25 3.53
CA LEU A 309 9.87 11.86 4.22
C LEU A 309 9.93 11.61 5.73
N LYS A 310 9.50 12.62 6.49
CA LYS A 310 9.23 12.53 7.92
C LYS A 310 7.86 13.16 8.16
N ALA A 311 6.92 12.37 8.69
CA ALA A 311 5.55 12.81 8.89
C ALA A 311 5.48 14.05 9.80
N MET A 312 4.52 14.93 9.52
CA MET A 312 4.13 15.99 10.44
C MET A 312 3.15 15.46 11.49
N PRO A 313 3.27 15.88 12.77
CA PRO A 313 2.20 15.72 13.73
C PRO A 313 1.02 16.60 13.32
N CYS A 314 -0.19 16.16 13.67
CA CYS A 314 -1.42 16.93 13.51
C CYS A 314 -1.33 18.31 14.20
N ASP A 315 -1.92 19.30 13.55
CA ASP A 315 -1.94 20.71 13.95
C ASP A 315 -3.39 21.21 14.17
N THR A 316 -3.57 22.50 14.44
CA THR A 316 -4.86 23.18 14.61
C THR A 316 -5.72 23.12 13.36
N GLU A 317 -5.13 23.00 12.16
CA GLU A 317 -5.86 22.82 10.91
C GLU A 317 -6.37 21.38 10.76
N TYR A 318 -5.51 20.39 11.01
CA TYR A 318 -5.75 18.95 10.81
C TYR A 318 -5.61 18.11 12.09
N PRO A 319 -6.37 18.37 13.18
CA PRO A 319 -6.07 17.84 14.54
C PRO A 319 -6.35 16.34 14.76
N THR A 320 -6.90 15.65 13.75
CA THR A 320 -7.27 14.22 13.83
C THR A 320 -6.55 13.35 12.81
N SER A 321 -6.28 13.84 11.59
CA SER A 321 -5.47 13.14 10.60
C SER A 321 -4.86 14.12 9.61
N LEU A 322 -3.59 13.90 9.26
CA LEU A 322 -2.79 14.81 8.44
C LEU A 322 -1.90 14.01 7.47
N THR A 323 -2.04 14.27 6.17
CA THR A 323 -1.24 13.66 5.11
C THR A 323 0.05 14.44 4.87
N THR A 324 1.18 13.74 4.81
CA THR A 324 2.50 14.28 4.48
C THR A 324 2.96 13.70 3.13
N PRO A 325 2.53 14.26 1.98
CA PRO A 325 2.92 13.77 0.66
C PRO A 325 4.35 14.16 0.24
N ALA A 326 5.03 13.27 -0.50
CA ALA A 326 6.20 13.66 -1.28
C ALA A 326 5.81 14.60 -2.43
N ILE A 327 4.80 14.22 -3.21
CA ILE A 327 4.31 15.02 -4.34
C ILE A 327 2.78 15.12 -4.27
N ARG A 328 2.25 16.35 -4.31
CA ARG A 328 0.82 16.61 -4.45
C ARG A 328 0.52 17.26 -5.79
N VAL A 329 -0.49 16.76 -6.49
CA VAL A 329 -1.02 17.36 -7.73
C VAL A 329 -2.48 17.70 -7.50
N THR A 330 -2.81 18.99 -7.53
CA THR A 330 -4.13 19.47 -7.12
C THR A 330 -4.61 20.66 -7.95
N ASP A 331 -5.91 20.73 -8.18
CA ASP A 331 -6.66 21.93 -8.55
C ASP A 331 -8.02 21.98 -7.82
N TYR A 332 -8.15 21.19 -6.74
CA TYR A 332 -9.39 20.96 -6.00
C TYR A 332 -10.51 20.41 -6.89
N ASN A 333 -10.16 19.45 -7.75
CA ASN A 333 -11.06 18.75 -8.66
C ASN A 333 -11.82 19.67 -9.63
N THR A 334 -11.18 20.73 -10.12
CA THR A 334 -11.84 21.73 -10.95
C THR A 334 -12.13 21.20 -12.36
N THR A 335 -13.33 21.49 -12.85
CA THR A 335 -13.76 21.16 -14.23
C THR A 335 -13.46 22.27 -15.23
N ASN A 336 -12.94 23.42 -14.77
CA ASN A 336 -12.59 24.56 -15.61
C ASN A 336 -11.18 24.40 -16.22
N SER A 337 -11.10 24.21 -17.54
CA SER A 337 -9.85 24.04 -18.28
C SER A 337 -8.87 25.22 -18.18
N ALA A 338 -9.34 26.42 -17.83
CA ALA A 338 -8.47 27.56 -17.55
C ALA A 338 -7.74 27.46 -16.19
N ASN A 339 -8.23 26.61 -15.26
CA ASN A 339 -7.75 26.47 -13.89
C ASN A 339 -7.16 25.08 -13.57
N MET A 340 -7.36 24.08 -14.42
CA MET A 340 -6.87 22.71 -14.22
C MET A 340 -5.34 22.65 -14.15
N THR A 341 -4.83 21.86 -13.21
CA THR A 341 -3.40 21.55 -13.07
C THR A 341 -3.10 20.37 -14.00
N GLN A 342 -2.53 20.62 -15.18
CA GLN A 342 -2.50 19.65 -16.28
C GLN A 342 -1.24 19.72 -17.15
N ASN A 343 -0.96 18.66 -17.90
CA ASN A 343 0.22 18.48 -18.73
C ASN A 343 1.53 18.52 -17.94
N ASN A 344 1.50 18.16 -16.65
CA ASN A 344 2.70 18.04 -15.84
C ASN A 344 3.20 16.59 -15.86
N VAL A 345 4.53 16.44 -15.84
CA VAL A 345 5.22 15.15 -15.89
C VAL A 345 6.02 14.98 -14.59
N ILE A 346 5.90 13.82 -13.97
CA ILE A 346 6.54 13.54 -12.67
C ILE A 346 7.25 12.19 -12.76
N HIS A 347 8.57 12.17 -12.91
CA HIS A 347 9.28 10.94 -13.27
C HIS A 347 10.67 10.71 -12.65
N ASN A 348 11.11 9.46 -12.53
CA ASN A 348 12.40 9.06 -11.92
C ASN A 348 12.62 9.56 -10.48
N ASN A 349 11.57 9.88 -9.72
CA ASN A 349 11.72 10.31 -8.33
C ASN A 349 11.82 9.08 -7.39
N THR A 350 12.73 9.15 -6.42
CA THR A 350 12.85 8.15 -5.36
C THR A 350 12.21 8.69 -4.08
N ILE A 351 11.18 8.02 -3.57
CA ILE A 351 10.40 8.41 -2.40
C ILE A 351 10.52 7.33 -1.33
N THR A 352 10.97 7.71 -0.13
CA THR A 352 11.20 6.81 1.01
C THR A 352 10.68 7.42 2.31
N GLY A 353 10.29 6.58 3.27
CA GLY A 353 9.90 7.03 4.61
C GLY A 353 9.27 5.96 5.49
N THR A 354 9.27 6.23 6.80
CA THR A 354 8.61 5.41 7.82
C THR A 354 7.80 6.31 8.76
N VAL A 355 6.59 5.88 9.12
CA VAL A 355 5.70 6.60 10.06
C VAL A 355 5.35 5.74 11.28
N SER A 356 5.00 6.43 12.37
CA SER A 356 4.43 5.84 13.58
C SER A 356 3.44 6.83 14.20
N MET A 357 2.67 6.38 15.18
CA MET A 357 1.90 7.29 16.05
C MET A 357 2.82 8.25 16.82
N PHE A 358 2.39 9.50 16.98
CA PHE A 358 3.07 10.47 17.85
C PHE A 358 2.58 10.30 19.29
N SER A 359 3.47 9.88 20.21
CA SER A 359 3.13 9.63 21.62
C SER A 359 2.53 10.84 22.34
N GLN A 360 2.98 12.05 21.99
CA GLN A 360 2.49 13.33 22.51
C GLN A 360 1.15 13.80 21.89
N TYR A 361 0.68 13.15 20.82
CA TYR A 361 -0.56 13.45 20.09
C TYR A 361 -1.36 12.15 19.80
N PRO A 362 -1.82 11.41 20.82
CA PRO A 362 -2.41 10.07 20.66
C PRO A 362 -3.73 10.05 19.87
N SER A 363 -4.37 11.20 19.64
CA SER A 363 -5.54 11.38 18.78
C SER A 363 -5.20 11.55 17.29
N CYS A 364 -3.96 11.91 16.95
CA CYS A 364 -3.52 12.16 15.58
C CYS A 364 -3.30 10.85 14.81
N MET A 365 -3.85 10.74 13.60
CA MET A 365 -3.58 9.67 12.64
C MET A 365 -2.71 10.23 11.50
N PRO A 366 -1.36 10.22 11.63
CA PRO A 366 -0.48 10.74 10.59
C PRO A 366 -0.41 9.78 9.41
N ALA A 367 -0.31 10.31 8.20
CA ALA A 367 -0.12 9.53 6.99
C ALA A 367 1.10 10.01 6.19
N LEU A 368 2.00 9.11 5.81
CA LEU A 368 2.96 9.35 4.73
C LEU A 368 2.32 8.98 3.40
N VAL A 369 2.51 9.82 2.39
CA VAL A 369 1.92 9.63 1.05
C VAL A 369 3.00 9.78 -0.02
N GLY A 370 3.01 8.92 -1.04
CA GLY A 370 3.84 9.12 -2.24
C GLY A 370 3.25 10.24 -3.10
N PHE A 371 2.13 9.94 -3.75
CA PHE A 371 1.37 10.86 -4.59
C PHE A 371 0.00 11.19 -3.99
N HIS A 372 -0.27 12.46 -3.68
CA HIS A 372 -1.61 12.93 -3.26
C HIS A 372 -2.27 13.66 -4.44
N LEU A 373 -3.40 13.15 -4.93
CA LEU A 373 -4.01 13.62 -6.19
C LEU A 373 -5.41 14.18 -5.94
N SER A 374 -5.67 15.41 -6.40
CA SER A 374 -7.00 16.05 -6.40
C SER A 374 -7.11 17.04 -7.57
N THR A 375 -7.05 16.48 -8.79
CA THR A 375 -6.97 17.25 -10.03
C THR A 375 -8.02 16.84 -11.06
N GLY A 376 -8.56 17.82 -11.79
CA GLY A 376 -9.28 17.59 -13.03
C GLY A 376 -8.36 17.40 -14.25
N GLY A 377 -7.13 17.88 -14.17
CA GLY A 377 -6.15 17.82 -15.26
C GLY A 377 -5.61 16.42 -15.54
N GLN A 378 -5.25 16.17 -16.80
CA GLN A 378 -4.42 15.00 -17.14
C GLN A 378 -2.96 15.32 -16.79
N ASN A 379 -2.31 14.42 -16.06
CA ASN A 379 -0.91 14.48 -15.65
C ASN A 379 -0.32 13.07 -15.74
N GLU A 380 1.00 12.98 -15.85
CA GLU A 380 1.72 11.75 -16.17
C GLU A 380 2.81 11.47 -15.13
N TYR A 381 2.92 10.21 -14.71
CA TYR A 381 3.76 9.77 -13.59
C TYR A 381 4.51 8.49 -13.99
N TYR A 382 5.84 8.51 -14.12
CA TYR A 382 6.58 7.31 -14.55
C TYR A 382 7.97 7.08 -13.97
N GLU A 383 8.45 5.83 -13.98
CA GLU A 383 9.77 5.43 -13.46
C GLU A 383 10.03 5.85 -12.00
N ASN A 384 9.00 6.23 -11.22
CA ASN A 384 9.17 6.64 -9.83
C ASN A 384 9.23 5.40 -8.92
N SER A 385 10.07 5.44 -7.89
CA SER A 385 10.19 4.38 -6.89
C SER A 385 9.70 4.87 -5.52
N VAL A 386 8.56 4.37 -5.06
CA VAL A 386 7.93 4.70 -3.77
C VAL A 386 8.05 3.53 -2.80
N LYS A 387 8.76 3.74 -1.69
CA LYS A 387 8.95 2.75 -0.60
C LYS A 387 8.55 3.37 0.74
N LEU A 388 7.30 3.20 1.16
CA LEU A 388 6.75 3.81 2.37
C LEU A 388 6.32 2.76 3.40
N SER A 389 6.53 3.04 4.68
CA SER A 389 6.24 2.08 5.74
C SER A 389 5.59 2.73 6.96
N THR A 390 4.81 1.95 7.71
CA THR A 390 4.30 2.29 9.04
C THR A 390 4.72 1.24 10.07
N THR A 391 4.92 1.67 11.32
CA THR A 391 5.14 0.77 12.47
C THR A 391 3.94 0.70 13.41
N ASP A 392 2.82 1.33 13.06
CA ASP A 392 1.59 1.37 13.86
C ASP A 392 0.37 1.34 12.93
N ALA A 393 -0.59 0.44 13.15
CA ALA A 393 -1.79 0.32 12.31
C ALA A 393 -2.66 1.60 12.27
N ARG A 394 -2.51 2.51 13.25
CA ARG A 394 -3.20 3.81 13.28
C ARG A 394 -2.50 4.93 12.49
N ALA A 395 -1.33 4.67 11.93
CA ALA A 395 -0.59 5.60 11.09
C ALA A 395 -0.44 5.00 9.69
N HIS A 396 -0.74 5.76 8.64
CA HIS A 396 -0.86 5.20 7.29
C HIS A 396 0.39 5.42 6.44
N ALA A 397 0.72 4.45 5.59
CA ALA A 397 1.78 4.55 4.61
C ALA A 397 1.22 4.20 3.23
N ILE A 398 1.02 5.23 2.40
CA ILE A 398 0.19 5.18 1.20
C ILE A 398 1.01 5.51 -0.05
N GLY A 399 1.08 4.61 -1.04
CA GLY A 399 1.81 4.87 -2.29
C GLY A 399 1.12 5.94 -3.15
N ILE A 400 -0.11 5.66 -3.59
CA ILE A 400 -0.98 6.60 -4.32
C ILE A 400 -2.22 6.92 -3.47
N TYR A 401 -2.56 8.19 -3.31
CA TYR A 401 -3.74 8.65 -2.57
C TYR A 401 -4.59 9.55 -3.46
N ALA A 402 -5.55 8.94 -4.16
CA ALA A 402 -6.24 9.53 -5.30
C ALA A 402 -7.69 9.94 -4.98
N ALA A 403 -7.95 11.25 -4.99
CA ALA A 403 -9.27 11.87 -4.91
C ALA A 403 -9.46 12.85 -6.07
N ALA A 404 -9.22 12.37 -7.29
CA ALA A 404 -9.18 13.16 -8.53
C ALA A 404 -10.20 12.62 -9.58
N PRO A 405 -11.06 13.46 -10.20
CA PRO A 405 -11.91 13.04 -11.32
C PRO A 405 -11.11 12.62 -12.57
N ARG A 406 -9.85 13.02 -12.68
CA ARG A 406 -8.86 12.41 -13.58
C ARG A 406 -7.60 12.08 -12.80
N THR A 407 -7.48 10.84 -12.36
CA THR A 407 -6.33 10.35 -11.58
C THR A 407 -5.01 10.46 -12.38
N GLY A 408 -5.08 10.28 -13.71
CA GLY A 408 -3.94 10.47 -14.63
C GLY A 408 -3.40 9.16 -15.18
N LEU A 409 -2.19 9.23 -15.75
CA LEU A 409 -1.48 8.07 -16.30
C LEU A 409 -0.24 7.76 -15.46
N PHE A 410 -0.25 6.60 -14.81
CA PHE A 410 0.87 6.01 -14.09
C PHE A 410 1.48 4.89 -14.93
N HIS A 411 2.75 4.97 -15.31
CA HIS A 411 3.42 3.86 -15.99
C HIS A 411 4.84 3.58 -15.50
N ASP A 412 5.27 2.31 -15.55
CA ASP A 412 6.63 1.86 -15.19
C ASP A 412 7.12 2.29 -13.77
N ASN A 413 6.20 2.64 -12.86
CA ASN A 413 6.55 2.99 -11.48
C ASN A 413 6.70 1.74 -10.61
N PHE A 414 7.46 1.85 -9.52
CA PHE A 414 7.55 0.86 -8.46
C PHE A 414 6.90 1.38 -7.17
N PHE A 415 5.91 0.67 -6.65
CA PHE A 415 5.22 0.96 -5.40
C PHE A 415 5.42 -0.18 -4.41
N GLU A 416 5.89 0.14 -3.21
CA GLU A 416 6.03 -0.81 -2.11
C GLU A 416 5.64 -0.17 -0.79
N THR A 417 4.59 -0.71 -0.17
CA THR A 417 4.19 -0.32 1.18
C THR A 417 3.87 -1.54 2.04
N ASN A 418 3.94 -1.37 3.36
CA ASN A 418 3.43 -2.37 4.29
C ASN A 418 2.00 -2.05 4.77
N ASN A 419 1.26 -1.17 4.07
CA ASN A 419 -0.08 -0.72 4.47
C ASN A 419 -1.04 -0.41 3.30
N MET A 420 -0.74 0.49 2.38
CA MET A 420 -1.63 0.78 1.23
C MET A 420 -0.83 1.15 -0.02
N ASP A 421 -0.73 0.28 -1.03
CA ASP A 421 0.01 0.66 -2.24
C ASP A 421 -0.74 1.73 -3.05
N ALA A 422 -2.08 1.65 -3.10
CA ALA A 422 -2.94 2.76 -3.53
C ALA A 422 -4.26 2.83 -2.74
N TRP A 423 -4.77 4.04 -2.52
CA TRP A 423 -6.14 4.33 -2.06
C TRP A 423 -6.83 5.24 -3.08
N ILE A 424 -7.83 4.69 -3.75
CA ILE A 424 -8.55 5.29 -4.88
C ILE A 424 -9.97 5.68 -4.43
N ALA A 425 -10.32 6.95 -4.60
CA ALA A 425 -11.43 7.63 -3.93
C ALA A 425 -11.29 7.61 -2.40
N ASN A 426 -11.14 8.78 -1.79
CA ASN A 426 -10.78 8.91 -0.38
C ASN A 426 -11.50 10.13 0.24
N PRO A 427 -11.30 10.47 1.54
CA PRO A 427 -12.01 11.58 2.18
C PRO A 427 -11.89 12.97 1.53
N TYR A 428 -10.95 13.19 0.59
CA TYR A 428 -10.88 14.42 -0.20
C TYR A 428 -11.77 14.42 -1.46
N GLY A 429 -12.40 13.30 -1.83
CA GLY A 429 -13.32 13.19 -2.95
C GLY A 429 -13.23 11.88 -3.76
N LEU A 430 -14.07 11.80 -4.80
CA LEU A 430 -14.08 10.73 -5.79
C LEU A 430 -12.74 10.60 -6.52
N GLY A 431 -12.40 9.39 -6.98
CA GLY A 431 -11.13 9.10 -7.65
C GLY A 431 -11.38 8.26 -8.90
N ASN A 432 -11.49 8.89 -10.07
CA ASN A 432 -11.91 8.25 -11.31
C ASN A 432 -10.82 8.32 -12.40
N ASN A 433 -11.01 7.55 -13.48
CA ASN A 433 -10.25 7.64 -14.73
C ASN A 433 -8.72 7.49 -14.53
N GLY A 434 -8.28 6.55 -13.70
CA GLY A 434 -6.86 6.20 -13.55
C GLY A 434 -6.42 5.17 -14.59
N ARG A 435 -5.26 5.40 -15.21
CA ARG A 435 -4.60 4.42 -16.08
C ARG A 435 -3.28 4.02 -15.45
N TYR A 436 -3.09 2.72 -15.25
CA TYR A 436 -1.91 2.14 -14.63
C TYR A 436 -1.34 1.13 -15.64
N ILE A 437 -0.15 1.39 -16.19
CA ILE A 437 0.48 0.56 -17.24
C ILE A 437 1.87 0.07 -16.77
N SER A 438 2.10 -1.24 -16.75
CA SER A 438 3.42 -1.83 -16.47
C SER A 438 4.06 -1.43 -15.11
N ASN A 439 3.28 -0.89 -14.16
CA ASN A 439 3.78 -0.58 -12.82
C ASN A 439 3.98 -1.86 -12.00
N THR A 440 4.91 -1.84 -11.03
CA THR A 440 5.07 -2.91 -10.04
C THR A 440 4.49 -2.49 -8.70
N PHE A 441 3.61 -3.31 -8.14
CA PHE A 441 3.09 -3.21 -6.77
C PHE A 441 3.72 -4.33 -5.91
N SER A 442 4.14 -3.99 -4.68
CA SER A 442 4.95 -4.87 -3.81
C SER A 442 4.48 -4.79 -2.36
N LYS A 443 4.08 -5.94 -1.81
CA LYS A 443 3.74 -6.07 -0.38
C LYS A 443 5.01 -5.96 0.47
N GLY A 444 5.18 -4.80 1.10
CA GLY A 444 6.32 -4.47 1.96
C GLY A 444 6.40 -5.33 3.22
N ALA A 445 7.61 -5.43 3.78
CA ALA A 445 7.89 -6.25 4.94
C ALA A 445 7.12 -5.78 6.20
N ASN A 446 6.72 -6.74 7.04
CA ASN A 446 5.90 -6.53 8.25
C ASN A 446 4.60 -5.77 7.97
N PRO A 447 3.67 -6.31 7.16
CA PRO A 447 2.41 -5.65 6.81
C PRO A 447 1.53 -5.37 8.04
N LEU A 448 0.98 -4.15 8.10
CA LEU A 448 0.04 -3.67 9.11
C LEU A 448 -1.22 -3.18 8.40
N GLU A 449 -2.31 -3.94 8.53
CA GLU A 449 -3.57 -3.74 7.79
C GLU A 449 -3.35 -3.53 6.27
N TYR A 450 -2.40 -4.28 5.68
CA TYR A 450 -2.09 -4.15 4.26
C TYR A 450 -3.26 -4.57 3.38
N HIS A 451 -3.59 -3.73 2.41
CA HIS A 451 -4.23 -4.12 1.16
C HIS A 451 -3.51 -3.48 -0.05
N THR A 452 -3.57 -4.13 -1.21
CA THR A 452 -2.92 -3.59 -2.42
C THR A 452 -3.67 -2.35 -2.90
N PHE A 453 -5.01 -2.42 -2.87
CA PHE A 453 -5.88 -1.29 -3.20
C PHE A 453 -6.91 -1.05 -2.08
N TYR A 454 -6.92 0.14 -1.50
CA TYR A 454 -8.09 0.69 -0.82
C TYR A 454 -8.98 1.38 -1.85
N VAL A 455 -10.29 1.19 -1.78
CA VAL A 455 -11.25 1.79 -2.71
C VAL A 455 -12.43 2.40 -1.94
N GLY A 456 -12.66 3.68 -2.14
CA GLY A 456 -13.78 4.42 -1.56
C GLY A 456 -13.50 5.14 -0.24
N SER A 457 -14.48 5.95 0.14
CA SER A 457 -14.59 6.62 1.44
C SER A 457 -16.03 6.51 1.92
N CYS A 458 -16.32 6.94 3.15
CA CYS A 458 -17.68 7.39 3.42
C CYS A 458 -18.04 8.61 2.55
N CYS A 459 -19.35 8.75 2.28
CA CYS A 459 -20.02 9.97 1.78
C CYS A 459 -20.12 10.20 0.25
N GLY A 460 -20.26 9.16 -0.58
CA GLY A 460 -20.73 9.29 -1.97
C GLY A 460 -19.61 9.44 -3.00
N PHE A 461 -18.41 8.93 -2.70
CA PHE A 461 -17.21 9.17 -3.51
C PHE A 461 -16.88 7.95 -4.36
N GLN A 462 -17.26 8.04 -5.65
CA GLN A 462 -17.06 6.99 -6.66
C GLN A 462 -15.59 6.74 -6.98
N ALA A 463 -15.29 5.53 -7.45
CA ALA A 463 -13.98 5.06 -7.88
C ALA A 463 -14.04 4.38 -9.26
N ASP A 464 -14.49 5.11 -10.27
CA ASP A 464 -14.92 4.56 -11.56
C ASP A 464 -13.86 4.65 -12.68
N ASN A 465 -13.94 3.70 -13.61
CA ASN A 465 -13.19 3.66 -14.87
C ASN A 465 -11.66 3.63 -14.69
N HIS A 466 -11.16 2.73 -13.85
CA HIS A 466 -9.71 2.47 -13.74
C HIS A 466 -9.28 1.35 -14.67
N VAL A 467 -8.13 1.51 -15.33
CA VAL A 467 -7.58 0.50 -16.24
C VAL A 467 -6.16 0.12 -15.82
N PHE A 468 -5.97 -1.16 -15.54
CA PHE A 468 -4.71 -1.76 -15.13
C PHE A 468 -4.18 -2.67 -16.24
N THR A 469 -3.28 -2.15 -17.08
CA THR A 469 -2.62 -2.92 -18.15
C THR A 469 -1.23 -3.37 -17.68
N ASP A 470 -0.88 -4.65 -17.80
CA ASP A 470 0.52 -5.16 -17.63
C ASP A 470 1.18 -4.94 -16.25
N ASN A 471 0.43 -4.52 -15.23
CA ASN A 471 0.99 -4.26 -13.90
C ASN A 471 1.40 -5.55 -13.19
N GLN A 472 2.55 -5.52 -12.53
CA GLN A 472 3.15 -6.65 -11.83
C GLN A 472 2.82 -6.60 -10.34
N PHE A 473 2.51 -7.75 -9.75
CA PHE A 473 2.15 -7.88 -8.34
C PHE A 473 3.14 -8.82 -7.64
N THR A 474 3.84 -8.31 -6.63
CA THR A 474 5.03 -8.95 -6.05
C THR A 474 4.96 -9.02 -4.52
N ASN A 475 5.76 -9.92 -3.93
CA ASN A 475 5.83 -10.18 -2.48
C ASN A 475 4.50 -10.52 -1.78
N GLY A 476 3.45 -10.82 -2.55
CA GLY A 476 2.11 -11.11 -2.06
C GLY A 476 1.11 -9.95 -2.19
N ALA A 477 1.44 -8.87 -2.90
CA ALA A 477 0.44 -7.95 -3.46
C ALA A 477 -0.46 -8.71 -4.46
N SER A 478 -1.68 -8.22 -4.71
CA SER A 478 -2.60 -8.80 -5.70
C SER A 478 -3.67 -7.81 -6.16
N MET A 479 -4.09 -7.95 -7.42
CA MET A 479 -5.23 -7.23 -7.99
C MET A 479 -6.60 -7.65 -7.39
N ASP A 480 -6.63 -8.77 -6.65
CA ASP A 480 -7.79 -9.23 -5.87
C ASP A 480 -7.78 -8.71 -4.41
N ASP A 481 -6.64 -8.21 -3.93
CA ASP A 481 -6.44 -7.70 -2.56
C ASP A 481 -6.93 -6.24 -2.45
N VAL A 482 -8.24 -6.09 -2.66
CA VAL A 482 -8.98 -4.83 -2.74
C VAL A 482 -9.91 -4.67 -1.53
N TYR A 483 -9.66 -3.64 -0.72
CA TYR A 483 -10.47 -3.27 0.44
C TYR A 483 -11.50 -2.19 0.09
N LEU A 484 -12.78 -2.51 0.29
CA LEU A 484 -13.91 -1.64 -0.06
C LEU A 484 -14.37 -0.84 1.18
N PHE A 485 -14.13 0.48 1.18
CA PHE A 485 -14.28 1.37 2.34
C PHE A 485 -15.38 2.42 2.15
N SER A 486 -16.65 2.01 2.09
CA SER A 486 -17.77 2.98 2.00
C SER A 486 -19.06 2.53 2.69
N ASN A 487 -20.11 3.31 2.46
CA ASN A 487 -21.51 2.91 2.63
C ASN A 487 -22.10 2.48 1.26
N GLN A 488 -23.31 1.89 1.27
CA GLN A 488 -23.92 1.13 0.17
C GLN A 488 -24.16 1.88 -1.18
N SER A 489 -23.88 3.17 -1.26
CA SER A 489 -24.16 4.04 -2.42
C SER A 489 -22.99 4.19 -3.40
N ASP A 490 -21.77 3.86 -2.99
CA ASP A 490 -20.57 4.41 -3.63
C ASP A 490 -20.02 3.40 -4.63
N HIS A 491 -20.12 3.73 -5.92
CA HIS A 491 -19.76 2.85 -7.03
C HIS A 491 -18.24 2.81 -7.28
N TYR A 492 -17.74 1.69 -7.76
CA TYR A 492 -16.38 1.52 -8.27
C TYR A 492 -16.38 0.67 -9.55
N SER A 493 -15.43 0.91 -10.45
CA SER A 493 -15.18 0.00 -11.57
C SER A 493 -13.73 0.00 -12.05
N TYR A 494 -13.23 -1.20 -12.36
CA TYR A 494 -11.88 -1.39 -12.90
C TYR A 494 -11.77 -2.55 -13.90
N THR A 495 -10.85 -2.39 -14.86
CA THR A 495 -10.54 -3.34 -15.92
C THR A 495 -9.08 -3.79 -15.81
N VAL A 496 -8.84 -5.10 -15.88
CA VAL A 496 -7.48 -5.67 -15.90
C VAL A 496 -7.15 -6.15 -17.31
N LYS A 497 -6.02 -5.71 -17.86
CA LYS A 497 -5.57 -6.00 -19.23
C LYS A 497 -4.13 -6.52 -19.27
N TRP A 498 -3.82 -7.30 -20.30
CA TRP A 498 -2.49 -7.84 -20.56
C TRP A 498 -2.06 -7.61 -22.01
N TYR A 499 -0.75 -7.50 -22.21
CA TYR A 499 -0.17 -7.45 -23.55
C TYR A 499 0.04 -8.86 -24.10
N LEU A 500 -0.65 -9.14 -25.20
CA LEU A 500 -0.33 -10.28 -26.06
C LEU A 500 0.62 -9.82 -27.17
N ASN A 501 1.87 -10.28 -27.12
CA ASN A 501 2.88 -10.02 -28.13
C ASN A 501 2.97 -11.23 -29.06
N VAL A 502 2.51 -11.11 -30.30
CA VAL A 502 2.46 -12.19 -31.28
C VAL A 502 3.57 -12.01 -32.30
N ASN A 503 4.44 -13.01 -32.43
CA ASN A 503 5.45 -13.10 -33.48
C ASN A 503 4.97 -14.11 -34.54
N VAL A 504 4.79 -13.68 -35.78
CA VAL A 504 4.26 -14.51 -36.87
C VAL A 504 5.36 -14.78 -37.88
N VAL A 505 5.68 -16.07 -38.07
CA VAL A 505 6.76 -16.54 -38.95
C VAL A 505 6.25 -17.59 -39.94
N ASN A 506 6.98 -17.83 -41.02
CA ASN A 506 6.78 -18.99 -41.89
C ASN A 506 7.56 -20.21 -41.38
N GLN A 507 7.35 -21.38 -42.00
CA GLN A 507 8.03 -22.63 -41.65
C GLN A 507 9.57 -22.58 -41.68
N SER A 508 10.15 -21.61 -42.40
CA SER A 508 11.59 -21.34 -42.44
C SER A 508 12.04 -20.27 -41.41
N ASN A 509 11.20 -19.97 -40.43
CA ASN A 509 11.38 -18.96 -39.38
C ASN A 509 11.60 -17.52 -39.87
N ASN A 510 11.15 -17.18 -41.09
CA ASN A 510 11.17 -15.80 -41.59
C ASN A 510 9.89 -15.06 -41.17
N PRO A 511 9.96 -13.77 -40.80
CA PRO A 511 8.79 -13.01 -40.37
C PRO A 511 7.76 -12.79 -41.48
N ILE A 512 6.47 -12.85 -41.13
CA ILE A 512 5.35 -12.60 -42.06
C ILE A 512 4.74 -11.24 -41.74
N ALA A 513 5.03 -10.24 -42.57
CA ALA A 513 4.52 -8.88 -42.39
C ALA A 513 3.07 -8.71 -42.86
N GLY A 514 2.27 -7.97 -42.08
CA GLY A 514 0.87 -7.67 -42.38
C GLY A 514 -0.05 -8.90 -42.42
N ALA A 515 0.27 -9.97 -41.69
CA ALA A 515 -0.72 -10.93 -41.20
C ALA A 515 -1.62 -10.25 -40.16
N LEU A 516 -2.92 -10.51 -40.22
CA LEU A 516 -3.91 -10.05 -39.26
C LEU A 516 -3.96 -11.02 -38.08
N VAL A 517 -3.84 -10.48 -36.87
CA VAL A 517 -3.98 -11.19 -35.60
C VAL A 517 -5.21 -10.63 -34.90
N SER A 518 -6.25 -11.45 -34.65
CA SER A 518 -7.34 -11.12 -33.73
C SER A 518 -7.21 -11.89 -32.42
N ALA A 519 -7.83 -11.36 -31.37
CA ALA A 519 -8.12 -12.05 -30.13
C ALA A 519 -9.60 -11.84 -29.77
N ASP A 520 -10.34 -12.94 -29.74
CA ASP A 520 -11.79 -12.98 -29.54
C ASP A 520 -12.09 -13.59 -28.16
N ALA A 521 -12.70 -12.82 -27.26
CA ALA A 521 -12.99 -13.27 -25.90
C ALA A 521 -14.10 -14.33 -25.85
N THR A 522 -13.91 -15.34 -25.00
CA THR A 522 -14.83 -16.49 -24.85
C THR A 522 -15.24 -16.75 -23.39
N GLY A 523 -14.69 -16.00 -22.42
CA GLY A 523 -14.98 -16.13 -20.98
C GLY A 523 -16.36 -15.64 -20.52
N GLY A 524 -17.17 -15.05 -21.41
CA GLY A 524 -18.52 -14.56 -21.16
C GLY A 524 -18.69 -13.07 -21.43
N GLY A 525 -17.65 -12.26 -21.22
CA GLY A 525 -17.54 -10.90 -21.73
C GLY A 525 -17.20 -10.89 -23.24
N ALA A 526 -17.81 -9.97 -23.99
CA ALA A 526 -17.57 -9.82 -25.42
C ALA A 526 -16.49 -8.76 -25.69
N GLU A 527 -15.34 -9.19 -26.21
CA GLU A 527 -14.22 -8.36 -26.67
C GLU A 527 -13.69 -8.98 -27.96
N HIS A 528 -13.46 -8.14 -28.98
CA HIS A 528 -12.70 -8.47 -30.18
C HIS A 528 -11.66 -7.38 -30.35
N VAL A 529 -10.39 -7.74 -30.38
CA VAL A 529 -9.28 -6.82 -30.64
C VAL A 529 -8.39 -7.39 -31.72
N GLU A 530 -7.97 -6.55 -32.67
CA GLU A 530 -7.14 -6.97 -33.80
C GLU A 530 -5.93 -6.05 -34.01
N ALA A 531 -4.87 -6.61 -34.58
CA ALA A 531 -3.67 -5.88 -34.99
C ALA A 531 -3.03 -6.53 -36.23
N LEU A 532 -2.50 -5.70 -37.12
CA LEU A 532 -1.62 -6.14 -38.20
C LEU A 532 -0.20 -6.29 -37.68
N THR A 533 0.49 -7.33 -38.14
CA THR A 533 1.92 -7.53 -37.88
C THR A 533 2.79 -6.55 -38.65
N ASP A 534 3.85 -6.05 -38.01
CA ASP A 534 4.84 -5.14 -38.58
C ASP A 534 5.79 -5.83 -39.58
N SER A 535 6.78 -5.08 -40.11
CA SER A 535 7.80 -5.62 -41.02
C SER A 535 8.73 -6.66 -40.39
N SER A 536 8.74 -6.80 -39.06
CA SER A 536 9.42 -7.85 -38.31
C SER A 536 8.52 -9.02 -37.92
N GLY A 537 7.28 -9.05 -38.44
CA GLY A 537 6.29 -10.10 -38.19
C GLY A 537 5.58 -9.98 -36.84
N LYS A 538 5.65 -8.83 -36.16
CA LYS A 538 5.18 -8.68 -34.77
C LYS A 538 3.90 -7.86 -34.67
N ALA A 539 2.97 -8.33 -33.86
CA ALA A 539 1.77 -7.60 -33.43
C ALA A 539 1.72 -7.52 -31.90
N LYS A 540 1.16 -6.44 -31.35
CA LYS A 540 0.93 -6.26 -29.92
C LYS A 540 -0.54 -5.89 -29.70
N LEU A 541 -1.25 -6.69 -28.90
CA LEU A 541 -2.67 -6.51 -28.60
C LEU A 541 -2.87 -6.26 -27.09
N GLU A 542 -3.84 -5.41 -26.73
CA GLU A 542 -4.32 -5.24 -25.35
C GLU A 542 -5.60 -6.05 -25.14
N VAL A 543 -5.49 -7.22 -24.52
CA VAL A 543 -6.64 -8.08 -24.19
C VAL A 543 -7.06 -7.92 -22.73
N THR A 544 -8.36 -7.92 -22.46
CA THR A 544 -8.93 -7.81 -21.11
C THR A 544 -8.97 -9.17 -20.44
N GLN A 545 -8.43 -9.34 -19.24
CA GLN A 545 -8.65 -10.56 -18.46
C GLN A 545 -10.05 -10.57 -17.84
N PHE A 546 -10.38 -9.49 -17.12
CA PHE A 546 -11.68 -9.28 -16.51
C PHE A 546 -11.99 -7.78 -16.32
N TYR A 547 -13.28 -7.49 -16.19
CA TYR A 547 -13.82 -6.23 -15.66
C TYR A 547 -14.54 -6.52 -14.34
N ARG A 548 -14.47 -5.59 -13.39
CA ARG A 548 -15.18 -5.67 -12.11
C ARG A 548 -15.83 -4.33 -11.81
N GLU A 549 -17.12 -4.34 -11.50
CA GLU A 549 -17.87 -3.14 -11.10
C GLU A 549 -18.87 -3.42 -9.98
N GLY A 550 -19.19 -2.42 -9.18
CA GLY A 550 -20.27 -2.52 -8.22
C GLY A 550 -20.24 -1.44 -7.15
N TYR A 551 -21.07 -1.63 -6.13
CA TYR A 551 -21.15 -0.72 -4.99
C TYR A 551 -20.27 -1.25 -3.86
N SER A 552 -19.52 -0.37 -3.22
CA SER A 552 -18.65 -0.76 -2.11
C SER A 552 -19.48 -1.12 -0.87
N LEU A 553 -19.30 -2.35 -0.41
CA LEU A 553 -19.97 -2.94 0.74
C LEU A 553 -18.91 -3.40 1.74
N ARG A 554 -19.16 -3.17 3.03
CA ARG A 554 -18.32 -3.69 4.15
C ARG A 554 -18.32 -5.23 4.27
N VAL A 555 -19.01 -5.93 3.38
CA VAL A 555 -19.03 -7.38 3.24
C VAL A 555 -18.58 -7.67 1.82
N ASN A 556 -17.39 -8.28 1.66
CA ASN A 556 -16.71 -8.46 0.38
C ASN A 556 -17.60 -9.22 -0.64
N PRO A 557 -18.08 -8.59 -1.73
CA PRO A 557 -18.92 -9.23 -2.72
C PRO A 557 -18.05 -9.99 -3.74
N VAL A 558 -17.92 -11.31 -3.54
CA VAL A 558 -17.01 -12.19 -4.28
C VAL A 558 -17.64 -12.71 -5.60
N SER A 559 -18.38 -11.87 -6.33
CA SER A 559 -19.21 -12.35 -7.47
C SER A 559 -19.55 -11.33 -8.57
N ASN A 560 -18.84 -10.21 -8.66
CA ASN A 560 -19.12 -9.12 -9.61
C ASN A 560 -18.06 -8.98 -10.72
N TYR A 561 -17.58 -10.11 -11.24
CA TYR A 561 -16.57 -10.18 -12.30
C TYR A 561 -17.20 -10.55 -13.66
N THR A 562 -16.95 -9.73 -14.67
CA THR A 562 -17.14 -10.08 -16.08
C THR A 562 -15.81 -10.58 -16.62
N HIS A 563 -15.65 -11.90 -16.74
CA HIS A 563 -14.46 -12.53 -17.29
C HIS A 563 -14.50 -12.51 -18.83
N PHE A 564 -13.36 -12.21 -19.45
CA PHE A 564 -13.20 -12.18 -20.91
C PHE A 564 -12.27 -13.32 -21.37
N ALA A 565 -11.20 -13.59 -20.61
CA ALA A 565 -10.36 -14.76 -20.82
C ALA A 565 -11.14 -16.08 -20.55
N PRO A 566 -10.90 -17.16 -21.32
CA PRO A 566 -9.91 -17.27 -22.39
C PRO A 566 -10.29 -16.54 -23.68
N HIS A 567 -9.28 -16.21 -24.50
CA HIS A 567 -9.44 -15.65 -25.84
C HIS A 567 -9.03 -16.68 -26.90
N THR A 568 -9.82 -16.77 -27.96
CA THR A 568 -9.40 -17.45 -29.19
C THR A 568 -8.59 -16.46 -30.02
N ILE A 569 -7.31 -16.77 -30.20
CA ILE A 569 -6.41 -16.03 -31.08
C ILE A 569 -6.59 -16.59 -32.48
N THR A 570 -6.70 -15.71 -33.47
CA THR A 570 -6.85 -16.09 -34.89
C THR A 570 -5.85 -15.30 -35.72
N ILE A 571 -5.05 -15.99 -36.54
CA ILE A 571 -3.99 -15.39 -37.34
C ILE A 571 -4.19 -15.76 -38.80
N SER A 572 -4.33 -14.76 -39.66
CA SER A 572 -4.64 -14.95 -41.08
C SER A 572 -3.79 -14.07 -42.00
N LYS A 573 -3.44 -14.60 -43.17
CA LYS A 573 -2.71 -13.90 -44.22
C LYS A 573 -3.00 -14.56 -45.57
N SER A 574 -3.33 -13.76 -46.59
CA SER A 574 -3.49 -14.28 -47.95
C SER A 574 -2.21 -15.00 -48.41
N GLY A 575 -2.36 -16.20 -48.99
CA GLY A 575 -1.26 -17.09 -49.35
C GLY A 575 -0.77 -18.01 -48.22
N TYR A 576 -1.40 -17.98 -47.04
CA TYR A 576 -1.07 -18.84 -45.89
C TYR A 576 -2.32 -19.48 -45.31
N ASN A 577 -2.14 -20.64 -44.67
CA ASN A 577 -3.21 -21.26 -43.88
C ASN A 577 -3.44 -20.45 -42.60
N GLN A 578 -4.70 -20.42 -42.14
CA GLN A 578 -5.08 -19.77 -40.89
C GLN A 578 -4.55 -20.55 -39.69
N HIS A 579 -3.97 -19.86 -38.71
CA HIS A 579 -3.62 -20.43 -37.40
C HIS A 579 -4.64 -19.97 -36.36
N SER A 580 -5.01 -20.83 -35.42
CA SER A 580 -5.82 -20.44 -34.26
C SER A 580 -5.43 -21.23 -33.02
N GLU A 581 -5.40 -20.56 -31.86
CA GLU A 581 -5.14 -21.16 -30.56
C GLU A 581 -5.95 -20.42 -29.48
N THR A 582 -6.38 -21.12 -28.43
CA THR A 582 -7.08 -20.51 -27.29
C THR A 582 -6.10 -20.28 -26.14
N ILE A 583 -6.08 -19.07 -25.58
CA ILE A 583 -5.18 -18.69 -24.47
C ILE A 583 -5.95 -18.09 -23.29
N SER A 584 -5.45 -18.32 -22.07
CA SER A 584 -5.80 -17.53 -20.88
C SER A 584 -4.60 -16.70 -20.47
N LEU A 585 -4.77 -15.40 -20.25
CA LEU A 585 -3.73 -14.50 -19.73
C LEU A 585 -4.05 -14.04 -18.31
N SER A 586 -3.12 -14.31 -17.40
CA SER A 586 -3.05 -13.73 -16.04
C SER A 586 -1.79 -12.87 -15.84
N GLN A 587 -1.07 -12.63 -16.94
CA GLN A 587 0.12 -11.81 -17.10
C GLN A 587 0.32 -11.57 -18.62
N SER A 588 1.09 -10.56 -19.00
CA SER A 588 1.48 -10.38 -20.41
C SER A 588 2.29 -11.55 -20.92
N LYS A 589 2.10 -11.91 -22.19
CA LYS A 589 2.67 -13.11 -22.81
C LYS A 589 3.22 -12.80 -24.19
N GLN A 590 4.31 -13.47 -24.55
CA GLN A 590 4.74 -13.58 -25.94
C GLN A 590 4.41 -14.98 -26.49
N ILE A 591 3.88 -15.04 -27.71
CA ILE A 591 3.69 -16.28 -28.48
C ILE A 591 4.40 -16.17 -29.83
N THR A 592 4.75 -17.31 -30.43
CA THR A 592 5.20 -17.38 -31.83
C THR A 592 4.31 -18.35 -32.58
N ALA A 593 3.66 -17.88 -33.64
CA ALA A 593 2.83 -18.68 -34.52
C ALA A 593 3.54 -18.90 -35.86
N THR A 594 3.51 -20.14 -36.35
CA THR A 594 4.15 -20.53 -37.61
C THR A 594 3.07 -20.80 -38.66
N LEU A 595 2.92 -19.91 -39.65
CA LEU A 595 2.00 -20.15 -40.75
C LEU A 595 2.67 -20.99 -41.83
N SER A 596 1.99 -22.05 -42.27
CA SER A 596 2.32 -22.77 -43.50
C SER A 596 1.75 -22.01 -44.71
N SER A 597 2.46 -22.05 -45.84
CA SER A 597 1.94 -21.54 -47.11
C SER A 597 0.67 -22.31 -47.49
N GLY A 598 -0.36 -21.59 -47.93
CA GLY A 598 -1.58 -22.19 -48.45
C GLY A 598 -1.30 -22.76 -49.84
N GLU A 599 -1.16 -24.08 -49.94
CA GLU A 599 -1.10 -24.73 -51.24
C GLU A 599 -2.45 -24.60 -51.93
N THR A 600 -2.46 -24.09 -53.17
CA THR A 600 -3.68 -24.02 -54.00
C THR A 600 -3.96 -25.39 -54.61
N GLY A 601 -4.30 -26.36 -53.75
CA GLY A 601 -4.83 -27.66 -54.12
C GLY A 601 -6.33 -27.59 -54.46
N PRO A 602 -6.88 -28.60 -55.17
CA PRO A 602 -8.30 -28.67 -55.48
C PRO A 602 -9.14 -29.03 -54.24
N GLU A 603 -10.44 -28.78 -54.36
CA GLU A 603 -11.50 -29.01 -53.38
C GLU A 603 -11.39 -30.37 -52.66
N GLU A 604 -11.24 -30.34 -51.33
CA GLU A 604 -11.29 -31.53 -50.46
C GLU A 604 -12.63 -32.27 -50.63
N PRO A 605 -12.64 -33.61 -50.72
CA PRO A 605 -13.89 -34.36 -50.76
C PRO A 605 -14.65 -34.15 -49.45
N SER A 606 -15.93 -33.75 -49.55
CA SER A 606 -16.78 -33.55 -48.38
C SER A 606 -16.97 -34.86 -47.60
N VAL A 607 -16.17 -35.04 -46.56
CA VAL A 607 -16.27 -36.18 -45.63
C VAL A 607 -17.27 -35.88 -44.52
N PHE A 608 -18.22 -36.79 -44.35
CA PHE A 608 -19.26 -36.72 -43.33
C PHE A 608 -19.03 -37.76 -42.26
N THR A 609 -19.40 -37.43 -41.03
CA THR A 609 -19.24 -38.30 -39.85
C THR A 609 -20.60 -38.80 -39.39
N ILE A 610 -20.72 -40.11 -39.19
CA ILE A 610 -21.82 -40.74 -38.45
C ILE A 610 -21.33 -41.10 -37.04
N SER A 611 -21.92 -40.49 -36.03
CA SER A 611 -21.64 -40.83 -34.62
C SER A 611 -22.56 -41.95 -34.15
N SER A 612 -21.98 -43.09 -33.77
CA SER A 612 -22.70 -44.33 -33.46
C SER A 612 -22.48 -44.78 -32.01
N THR A 613 -23.57 -45.03 -31.28
CA THR A 613 -23.54 -45.35 -29.85
C THR A 613 -24.52 -46.47 -29.48
N ALA A 614 -24.22 -47.16 -28.38
CA ALA A 614 -25.08 -48.20 -27.81
C ALA A 614 -25.19 -48.01 -26.29
N GLY A 615 -26.42 -48.06 -25.77
CA GLY A 615 -26.68 -48.16 -24.34
C GLY A 615 -26.29 -49.54 -23.79
N ALA A 616 -26.27 -49.66 -22.46
CA ALA A 616 -25.91 -50.91 -21.79
C ALA A 616 -26.81 -52.10 -22.21
N ASN A 617 -26.23 -53.30 -22.16
CA ASN A 617 -26.85 -54.59 -22.48
C ASN A 617 -27.09 -54.88 -23.98
N GLY A 618 -26.27 -54.30 -24.84
CA GLY A 618 -26.08 -54.70 -26.23
C GLY A 618 -24.95 -53.92 -26.88
N SER A 619 -24.80 -54.05 -28.20
CA SER A 619 -23.78 -53.35 -28.99
C SER A 619 -24.33 -52.85 -30.33
N ILE A 620 -23.60 -51.91 -30.92
CA ILE A 620 -23.75 -51.47 -32.31
C ILE A 620 -22.40 -51.66 -33.02
N PHE A 621 -22.41 -52.06 -34.29
CA PHE A 621 -21.19 -52.16 -35.10
C PHE A 621 -21.42 -51.63 -36.52
N PRO A 622 -20.55 -50.75 -37.07
CA PRO A 622 -19.42 -50.08 -36.38
C PRO A 622 -19.89 -49.21 -35.19
N SER A 623 -18.94 -48.79 -34.34
CA SER A 623 -19.19 -48.03 -33.11
C SER A 623 -18.25 -46.83 -33.00
N GLY A 624 -18.72 -45.72 -32.42
CA GLY A 624 -17.99 -44.45 -32.38
C GLY A 624 -18.20 -43.62 -33.65
N SER A 625 -17.24 -42.75 -33.98
CA SER A 625 -17.29 -41.90 -35.17
C SER A 625 -16.87 -42.69 -36.41
N VAL A 626 -17.73 -42.73 -37.43
CA VAL A 626 -17.45 -43.33 -38.74
C VAL A 626 -17.42 -42.24 -39.79
N SER A 627 -16.25 -42.01 -40.40
CA SER A 627 -16.08 -41.04 -41.50
C SER A 627 -16.32 -41.70 -42.85
N LEU A 628 -17.07 -41.03 -43.71
CA LEU A 628 -17.52 -41.49 -45.04
C LEU A 628 -17.40 -40.35 -46.04
N ASN A 629 -17.22 -40.65 -47.33
CA ASN A 629 -17.25 -39.61 -48.37
C ASN A 629 -18.70 -39.25 -48.73
N GLN A 630 -18.91 -38.07 -49.30
CA GLN A 630 -20.20 -37.67 -49.85
C GLN A 630 -20.72 -38.70 -50.87
N GLY A 631 -21.91 -39.26 -50.61
CA GLY A 631 -22.53 -40.29 -51.45
C GLY A 631 -22.26 -41.74 -51.03
N ASP A 632 -21.33 -41.99 -50.11
CA ASP A 632 -21.13 -43.33 -49.53
C ASP A 632 -22.36 -43.78 -48.72
N SER A 633 -22.45 -45.09 -48.45
CA SER A 633 -23.55 -45.72 -47.72
C SER A 633 -23.01 -46.66 -46.64
N GLN A 634 -23.56 -46.60 -45.42
CA GLN A 634 -23.06 -47.33 -44.26
C GLN A 634 -24.18 -48.05 -43.52
N THR A 635 -23.99 -49.36 -43.33
CA THR A 635 -24.87 -50.22 -42.53
C THR A 635 -24.32 -50.37 -41.11
N PHE A 636 -25.20 -50.26 -40.13
CA PHE A 636 -24.97 -50.55 -38.73
C PHE A 636 -25.77 -51.79 -38.32
N THR A 637 -25.15 -52.69 -37.57
CA THR A 637 -25.78 -53.88 -36.97
C THR A 637 -25.93 -53.67 -35.46
N ILE A 638 -27.11 -53.93 -34.92
CA ILE A 638 -27.49 -53.74 -33.53
C ILE A 638 -27.75 -55.11 -32.90
N THR A 639 -26.95 -55.49 -31.90
CA THR A 639 -26.98 -56.82 -31.28
C THR A 639 -27.32 -56.70 -29.78
N PRO A 640 -28.48 -57.19 -29.31
CA PRO A 640 -28.77 -57.25 -27.87
C PRO A 640 -27.95 -58.34 -27.18
N ASN A 641 -27.59 -58.12 -25.91
CA ASN A 641 -27.01 -59.17 -25.09
C ASN A 641 -28.07 -60.23 -24.71
N SER A 642 -27.63 -61.44 -24.36
CA SER A 642 -28.53 -62.51 -23.90
C SER A 642 -29.39 -62.06 -22.72
N GLY A 643 -30.69 -62.36 -22.76
CA GLY A 643 -31.70 -61.90 -21.80
C GLY A 643 -32.30 -60.51 -22.10
N TYR A 644 -31.83 -59.82 -23.14
CA TYR A 644 -32.34 -58.51 -23.57
C TYR A 644 -32.88 -58.55 -25.00
N LYS A 645 -33.69 -57.55 -25.35
CA LYS A 645 -34.12 -57.23 -26.71
C LYS A 645 -33.74 -55.79 -27.06
N VAL A 646 -33.64 -55.46 -28.35
CA VAL A 646 -33.59 -54.06 -28.79
C VAL A 646 -34.89 -53.37 -28.36
N ASN A 647 -34.78 -52.24 -27.68
CA ASN A 647 -35.91 -51.46 -27.18
C ASN A 647 -36.31 -50.40 -28.21
N THR A 648 -35.37 -49.53 -28.59
CA THR A 648 -35.45 -48.70 -29.78
C THR A 648 -34.06 -48.29 -30.26
N VAL A 649 -33.94 -48.05 -31.57
CA VAL A 649 -32.84 -47.33 -32.21
C VAL A 649 -33.35 -45.94 -32.58
N LEU A 650 -32.58 -44.90 -32.24
CA LEU A 650 -32.81 -43.53 -32.68
C LEU A 650 -31.81 -43.17 -33.77
N VAL A 651 -32.27 -42.52 -34.83
CA VAL A 651 -31.47 -41.93 -35.90
C VAL A 651 -31.81 -40.45 -35.98
N ASP A 652 -30.80 -39.59 -35.81
CA ASP A 652 -30.97 -38.12 -35.72
C ASP A 652 -32.06 -37.69 -34.73
N GLY A 653 -32.09 -38.38 -33.58
CA GLY A 653 -33.07 -38.21 -32.51
C GLY A 653 -34.44 -38.88 -32.74
N LEU A 654 -34.74 -39.33 -33.97
CA LEU A 654 -36.02 -39.93 -34.33
C LEU A 654 -36.00 -41.46 -34.19
N SER A 655 -37.02 -42.02 -33.54
CA SER A 655 -37.12 -43.46 -33.28
C SER A 655 -37.49 -44.26 -34.54
N VAL A 656 -36.57 -45.10 -35.02
CA VAL A 656 -36.84 -46.11 -36.07
C VAL A 656 -37.29 -47.46 -35.51
N GLY A 657 -37.36 -47.59 -34.18
CA GLY A 657 -37.89 -48.78 -33.49
C GLY A 657 -36.84 -49.83 -33.15
N GLY A 658 -37.27 -50.99 -32.67
CA GLY A 658 -36.42 -52.09 -32.19
C GLY A 658 -35.77 -52.91 -33.31
N VAL A 659 -35.10 -52.27 -34.26
CA VAL A 659 -34.44 -52.92 -35.42
C VAL A 659 -33.06 -53.49 -35.06
N SER A 660 -32.69 -54.60 -35.70
CA SER A 660 -31.36 -55.23 -35.58
C SER A 660 -30.34 -54.73 -36.61
N THR A 661 -30.76 -53.97 -37.62
CA THR A 661 -29.89 -53.33 -38.62
C THR A 661 -30.47 -52.00 -39.07
N TYR A 662 -29.62 -51.04 -39.42
CA TYR A 662 -30.02 -49.79 -40.07
C TYR A 662 -28.97 -49.36 -41.09
N THR A 663 -29.37 -48.78 -42.22
CA THR A 663 -28.45 -48.34 -43.28
C THR A 663 -28.71 -46.89 -43.66
N PHE A 664 -27.69 -46.05 -43.52
CA PHE A 664 -27.64 -44.74 -44.16
C PHE A 664 -27.23 -44.93 -45.62
N ASN A 665 -28.00 -44.37 -46.55
CA ASN A 665 -27.75 -44.46 -47.99
C ASN A 665 -27.46 -43.07 -48.54
N ASN A 666 -26.43 -42.94 -49.38
CA ASN A 666 -26.03 -41.69 -50.03
C ASN A 666 -25.85 -40.53 -49.03
N VAL A 667 -24.91 -40.67 -48.11
CA VAL A 667 -24.65 -39.74 -47.01
C VAL A 667 -24.23 -38.36 -47.55
N SER A 668 -24.95 -37.31 -47.15
CA SER A 668 -24.71 -35.92 -47.60
C SER A 668 -24.72 -34.90 -46.44
N ALA A 669 -24.72 -35.39 -45.20
CA ALA A 669 -24.66 -34.61 -43.97
C ALA A 669 -24.05 -35.46 -42.85
N ASN A 670 -23.67 -34.84 -41.73
CA ASN A 670 -23.32 -35.57 -40.51
C ASN A 670 -24.59 -36.16 -39.88
N HIS A 671 -24.48 -37.38 -39.35
CA HIS A 671 -25.61 -38.12 -38.76
C HIS A 671 -25.27 -38.70 -37.38
N THR A 672 -26.31 -39.13 -36.67
CA THR A 672 -26.21 -39.81 -35.37
C THR A 672 -27.08 -41.05 -35.33
N ILE A 673 -26.59 -42.13 -34.71
CA ILE A 673 -27.36 -43.34 -34.44
C ILE A 673 -27.09 -43.83 -33.01
N SER A 674 -28.15 -44.15 -32.28
CA SER A 674 -28.05 -44.67 -30.90
C SER A 674 -29.01 -45.83 -30.67
N ALA A 675 -28.50 -46.93 -30.11
CA ALA A 675 -29.28 -48.13 -29.80
C ALA A 675 -29.54 -48.27 -28.29
N SER A 676 -30.74 -48.71 -27.92
CA SER A 676 -31.14 -49.00 -26.53
C SER A 676 -31.73 -50.40 -26.38
N PHE A 677 -31.60 -51.00 -25.19
CA PHE A 677 -31.95 -52.40 -24.92
C PHE A 677 -32.81 -52.53 -23.66
N ALA A 678 -33.74 -53.49 -23.66
CA ALA A 678 -34.66 -53.75 -22.55
C ALA A 678 -34.63 -55.24 -22.16
N PHE A 679 -34.69 -55.52 -20.85
CA PHE A 679 -34.64 -56.87 -20.30
C PHE A 679 -35.93 -57.67 -20.57
N ILE A 680 -35.82 -58.99 -20.65
CA ILE A 680 -36.93 -59.92 -20.82
C ILE A 680 -37.22 -60.56 -19.45
N SER A 681 -38.26 -60.10 -18.76
CA SER A 681 -38.52 -60.45 -17.36
C SER A 681 -39.20 -61.81 -17.14
N ALA A 682 -38.79 -62.48 -16.06
CA ALA A 682 -39.35 -63.74 -15.54
C ALA A 682 -40.09 -63.49 -14.19
N PRO A 683 -40.99 -64.40 -13.75
CA PRO A 683 -41.81 -64.20 -12.55
C PRO A 683 -41.04 -64.37 -11.22
N THR A 684 -41.61 -63.85 -10.13
CA THR A 684 -41.01 -63.84 -8.78
C THR A 684 -41.28 -65.13 -7.99
N CYS A 685 -40.36 -65.57 -7.12
CA CYS A 685 -40.58 -66.75 -6.27
C CYS A 685 -41.45 -66.42 -5.05
N THR A 686 -42.28 -67.39 -4.63
CA THR A 686 -43.14 -67.27 -3.44
C THR A 686 -42.96 -68.40 -2.43
N PHE A 687 -42.33 -69.52 -2.82
CA PHE A 687 -42.03 -70.64 -1.92
C PHE A 687 -40.57 -71.11 -2.06
N PHE A 688 -40.00 -71.56 -0.94
CA PHE A 688 -38.61 -72.03 -0.82
C PHE A 688 -38.54 -73.31 0.03
N THR A 689 -37.82 -74.31 -0.47
CA THR A 689 -37.39 -75.51 0.28
C THR A 689 -35.93 -75.34 0.68
N TYR A 690 -35.54 -75.80 1.87
CA TYR A 690 -34.21 -75.54 2.44
C TYR A 690 -33.44 -76.83 2.75
N SER A 691 -32.12 -76.71 2.91
CA SER A 691 -31.26 -77.73 3.50
C SER A 691 -31.36 -77.75 5.03
N ASP A 692 -30.76 -78.77 5.65
CA ASP A 692 -30.49 -78.76 7.09
C ASP A 692 -29.55 -77.61 7.49
N TRP A 693 -29.60 -77.25 8.77
CA TRP A 693 -28.78 -76.20 9.37
C TRP A 693 -27.33 -76.66 9.61
N SER A 694 -26.37 -75.77 9.40
CA SER A 694 -24.96 -76.00 9.72
C SER A 694 -24.74 -76.23 11.21
N VAL A 695 -23.57 -76.76 11.56
CA VAL A 695 -23.03 -76.61 12.93
C VAL A 695 -23.00 -75.14 13.33
N CYS A 696 -23.17 -74.87 14.64
CA CYS A 696 -23.14 -73.52 15.18
C CYS A 696 -21.76 -72.89 15.01
N GLN A 697 -21.70 -71.65 14.52
CA GLN A 697 -20.46 -70.90 14.33
C GLN A 697 -20.15 -70.04 15.57
N THR A 698 -18.91 -69.57 15.70
CA THR A 698 -18.40 -68.77 16.84
C THR A 698 -19.19 -67.49 17.13
N ASN A 699 -19.93 -66.98 16.15
CA ASN A 699 -20.83 -65.82 16.23
C ASN A 699 -22.23 -66.15 16.79
N ASN A 700 -22.45 -67.38 17.29
CA ASN A 700 -23.76 -67.87 17.73
C ASN A 700 -24.84 -67.91 16.63
N THR A 701 -24.47 -68.21 15.38
CA THR A 701 -25.44 -68.51 14.30
C THR A 701 -25.18 -69.82 13.54
N GLN A 702 -26.25 -70.36 12.95
CA GLN A 702 -26.25 -71.46 11.97
C GLN A 702 -26.72 -70.93 10.63
N ALA A 703 -26.16 -71.44 9.53
CA ALA A 703 -26.58 -71.11 8.18
C ALA A 703 -27.19 -72.34 7.47
N ARG A 704 -28.04 -72.11 6.49
CA ARG A 704 -28.55 -73.13 5.54
C ARG A 704 -28.73 -72.53 4.16
N THR A 705 -29.00 -73.37 3.16
CA THR A 705 -29.24 -72.92 1.77
C THR A 705 -30.68 -73.22 1.32
N VAL A 706 -31.13 -72.53 0.26
CA VAL A 706 -32.30 -72.98 -0.52
C VAL A 706 -31.89 -74.16 -1.38
N VAL A 707 -32.70 -75.22 -1.38
CA VAL A 707 -32.56 -76.42 -2.21
C VAL A 707 -33.44 -76.32 -3.46
N SER A 708 -34.61 -75.69 -3.36
CA SER A 708 -35.48 -75.37 -4.51
C SER A 708 -36.42 -74.21 -4.23
N SER A 709 -36.87 -73.53 -5.28
CA SER A 709 -37.86 -72.45 -5.23
C SER A 709 -38.99 -72.67 -6.23
N LEU A 710 -40.16 -72.11 -5.93
CA LEU A 710 -41.36 -72.21 -6.77
C LEU A 710 -42.02 -70.82 -7.00
N PRO A 711 -42.63 -70.57 -8.18
CA PRO A 711 -42.75 -71.48 -9.35
C PRO A 711 -41.41 -71.79 -10.04
N ALA A 712 -41.31 -72.90 -10.78
CA ALA A 712 -40.06 -73.28 -11.44
C ALA A 712 -39.60 -72.20 -12.45
N GLY A 713 -38.33 -71.78 -12.36
CA GLY A 713 -37.77 -70.70 -13.18
C GLY A 713 -38.01 -69.27 -12.66
N CYS A 714 -38.49 -69.12 -11.42
CA CYS A 714 -38.68 -67.82 -10.78
C CYS A 714 -37.38 -67.15 -10.30
N ALA A 715 -37.40 -65.84 -10.07
CA ALA A 715 -36.29 -65.09 -9.47
C ALA A 715 -36.76 -64.04 -8.44
N GLY A 716 -36.06 -63.94 -7.30
CA GLY A 716 -36.36 -62.98 -6.21
C GLY A 716 -37.31 -63.53 -5.13
N GLY A 717 -37.40 -62.82 -4.00
CA GLY A 717 -38.09 -63.23 -2.77
C GLY A 717 -37.14 -63.31 -1.57
N SER A 718 -37.66 -63.54 -0.35
CA SER A 718 -36.91 -63.40 0.91
C SER A 718 -36.78 -64.72 1.70
N PRO A 719 -35.82 -65.61 1.36
CA PRO A 719 -35.60 -66.87 2.07
C PRO A 719 -34.90 -66.69 3.43
N VAL A 720 -35.22 -67.53 4.41
CA VAL A 720 -34.62 -67.53 5.76
C VAL A 720 -33.43 -68.47 5.84
N LEU A 721 -32.21 -67.91 5.78
CA LEU A 721 -30.95 -68.62 5.61
C LEU A 721 -30.00 -68.61 6.83
N SER A 722 -30.35 -67.87 7.89
CA SER A 722 -29.57 -67.77 9.14
C SER A 722 -30.50 -67.84 10.35
N GLN A 723 -30.07 -68.50 11.42
CA GLN A 723 -30.74 -68.50 12.73
C GLN A 723 -29.72 -68.51 13.87
N SER A 724 -30.12 -68.04 15.06
CA SER A 724 -29.25 -68.04 16.25
C SER A 724 -29.10 -69.43 16.87
N CYS A 725 -27.97 -69.68 17.52
CA CYS A 725 -27.62 -70.92 18.24
C CYS A 725 -26.68 -70.60 19.42
N VAL A 726 -26.15 -71.63 20.10
CA VAL A 726 -25.12 -71.48 21.13
C VAL A 726 -23.86 -72.24 20.71
N TYR A 727 -22.75 -71.53 20.60
CA TYR A 727 -21.46 -72.10 20.21
C TYR A 727 -20.75 -72.77 21.40
N ILE A 728 -20.04 -73.86 21.13
CA ILE A 728 -19.22 -74.59 22.09
C ILE A 728 -17.79 -74.69 21.52
N PRO A 729 -16.79 -74.02 22.09
CA PRO A 729 -15.40 -74.09 21.62
C PRO A 729 -14.75 -75.47 21.85
N ILE A 730 -13.82 -75.84 20.97
CA ILE A 730 -12.91 -76.97 21.13
C ILE A 730 -11.49 -76.41 21.26
N VAL A 731 -10.65 -76.97 22.15
CA VAL A 731 -9.35 -76.40 22.54
C VAL A 731 -8.19 -77.33 22.14
N THR A 732 -7.15 -76.75 21.54
CA THR A 732 -5.81 -77.34 21.33
C THR A 732 -4.75 -76.21 21.19
N GLU A 733 -3.46 -76.55 21.24
CA GLU A 733 -2.43 -75.68 21.83
C GLU A 733 -1.35 -75.07 20.90
N THR A 734 -0.77 -73.96 21.39
CA THR A 734 0.67 -73.52 21.33
C THR A 734 1.36 -72.91 20.09
N ASN A 735 2.16 -71.87 20.39
CA ASN A 735 3.46 -71.43 19.81
C ASN A 735 3.51 -70.78 18.40
N ASP A 736 4.42 -69.85 18.07
CA ASP A 736 5.29 -68.92 18.83
C ASP A 736 5.98 -67.92 17.84
N SER A 737 6.54 -66.82 18.32
CA SER A 737 7.66 -66.01 17.77
C SER A 737 7.50 -65.17 16.48
N ALA A 738 7.93 -63.90 16.55
CA ALA A 738 8.49 -63.09 15.45
C ALA A 738 9.31 -61.89 16.01
N GLU A 739 10.50 -61.64 15.46
CA GLU A 739 11.50 -60.62 15.89
C GLU A 739 11.20 -59.23 15.29
N THR A 740 11.18 -58.11 16.06
CA THR A 740 12.28 -57.25 16.59
C THR A 740 13.19 -56.55 15.56
N SER A 741 13.50 -55.26 15.83
CA SER A 741 14.66 -54.57 15.24
C SER A 741 15.24 -53.45 16.15
N ASN A 742 16.37 -53.76 16.78
CA ASN A 742 17.51 -52.94 17.21
C ASN A 742 17.40 -51.74 18.19
N GLN A 743 18.43 -51.70 19.05
CA GLN A 743 18.81 -50.72 20.08
C GLN A 743 19.74 -49.60 19.52
N THR A 744 19.70 -48.37 20.06
CA THR A 744 20.65 -47.77 21.04
C THR A 744 22.13 -47.79 20.57
N ALA A 745 22.85 -46.70 20.25
CA ALA A 745 23.03 -45.34 20.84
C ALA A 745 24.12 -45.25 21.94
N ILE A 746 24.49 -44.01 22.36
CA ILE A 746 25.58 -43.65 23.32
C ILE A 746 26.99 -43.88 22.71
N ASN A 747 28.02 -43.01 22.78
CA ASN A 747 28.29 -41.65 23.31
C ASN A 747 29.46 -41.04 22.46
N GLN A 748 30.07 -39.84 22.57
CA GLN A 748 29.99 -38.55 23.31
C GLN A 748 30.86 -37.55 22.47
N ALA A 749 31.05 -36.23 22.68
CA ALA A 749 30.64 -35.18 23.63
C ALA A 749 30.50 -33.86 22.80
N SER A 750 30.55 -32.60 23.26
CA SER A 750 30.76 -31.93 24.56
C SER A 750 29.96 -30.59 24.60
N GLU A 751 30.29 -29.64 25.48
CA GLU A 751 29.46 -28.44 25.74
C GLU A 751 30.23 -27.12 25.59
N GLU A 752 29.50 -26.05 25.24
CA GLU A 752 29.70 -24.71 25.81
C GLU A 752 28.34 -24.00 25.94
N SER A 753 28.13 -23.20 26.99
CA SER A 753 26.79 -22.87 27.51
C SER A 753 26.40 -21.41 27.33
N LEU A 754 25.27 -21.15 26.64
CA LEU A 754 24.68 -19.81 26.50
C LEU A 754 23.31 -19.73 27.18
N TYR A 755 23.06 -18.61 27.88
CA TYR A 755 21.87 -18.40 28.71
C TYR A 755 20.57 -18.34 27.88
N LEU A 756 19.50 -18.92 28.41
CA LEU A 756 18.32 -19.31 27.64
C LEU A 756 17.06 -18.62 28.16
N GLN A 757 16.71 -17.47 27.57
CA GLN A 757 15.47 -16.72 27.82
C GLN A 757 14.72 -16.48 26.50
N LEU A 758 13.44 -16.81 26.46
CA LEU A 758 12.57 -16.53 25.31
C LEU A 758 12.14 -15.07 25.32
N ASN A 759 12.47 -14.34 24.24
CA ASN A 759 12.17 -12.93 24.04
C ASN A 759 11.35 -12.73 22.74
N GLY A 760 10.06 -13.09 22.76
CA GLY A 760 9.15 -12.84 21.64
C GLY A 760 8.14 -13.96 21.40
N SER A 761 7.17 -13.70 20.51
CA SER A 761 6.08 -14.65 20.22
C SER A 761 6.46 -15.63 19.10
N LEU A 762 6.28 -16.93 19.34
CA LEU A 762 6.59 -18.00 18.38
C LEU A 762 5.34 -18.77 17.96
N TYR A 763 5.27 -19.17 16.69
CA TYR A 763 4.11 -19.81 16.08
C TYR A 763 4.51 -20.70 14.91
N TYR A 764 3.57 -21.53 14.44
CA TYR A 764 3.76 -22.50 13.35
C TYR A 764 4.41 -21.86 12.12
N GLY A 765 5.46 -22.50 11.60
CA GLY A 765 6.22 -22.04 10.43
C GLY A 765 7.38 -21.10 10.72
N LYS A 766 7.57 -20.61 11.96
CA LYS A 766 8.81 -19.86 12.30
C LYS A 766 10.04 -20.77 12.28
N THR A 767 11.15 -20.21 11.79
CA THR A 767 12.49 -20.81 11.78
C THR A 767 13.52 -19.81 12.31
N THR A 768 13.76 -19.81 13.63
CA THR A 768 14.65 -18.83 14.29
C THR A 768 15.41 -19.46 15.47
N PRO A 769 16.48 -18.83 15.99
CA PRO A 769 17.20 -19.32 17.17
C PRO A 769 16.32 -19.44 18.43
N GLU A 770 15.28 -18.62 18.54
CA GLU A 770 14.28 -18.70 19.62
C GLU A 770 13.42 -19.98 19.50
N VAL A 771 13.26 -20.55 18.30
CA VAL A 771 12.59 -21.85 18.11
C VAL A 771 13.49 -23.00 18.56
N VAL A 772 14.79 -22.95 18.25
CA VAL A 772 15.79 -23.89 18.82
C VAL A 772 15.77 -23.83 20.35
N THR A 773 15.71 -22.61 20.89
CA THR A 773 15.60 -22.30 22.32
C THR A 773 14.33 -22.89 22.94
N LEU A 774 13.17 -22.65 22.33
CA LEU A 774 11.87 -23.22 22.73
C LEU A 774 11.90 -24.75 22.75
N GLN A 775 12.41 -25.37 21.70
CA GLN A 775 12.49 -26.82 21.60
C GLN A 775 13.42 -27.40 22.69
N LYS A 776 14.59 -26.78 22.94
CA LYS A 776 15.48 -27.15 24.05
C LYS A 776 14.84 -26.98 25.43
N MET A 777 13.97 -25.98 25.64
CA MET A 777 13.18 -25.85 26.87
C MET A 777 12.15 -26.98 27.01
N LEU A 778 11.38 -27.25 25.96
CA LEU A 778 10.32 -28.27 25.97
C LEU A 778 10.89 -29.70 26.09
N SER A 779 12.07 -30.00 25.53
CA SER A 779 12.75 -31.29 25.66
C SER A 779 13.16 -31.63 27.10
N LYS A 780 13.08 -30.68 28.06
CA LYS A 780 13.29 -30.96 29.49
C LYS A 780 12.14 -31.76 30.13
N ASP A 781 11.03 -31.95 29.42
CA ASP A 781 9.86 -32.69 29.91
C ASP A 781 9.33 -33.64 28.82
N GLU A 782 9.67 -34.93 28.95
CA GLU A 782 9.29 -35.98 28.01
C GLU A 782 7.78 -36.20 27.92
N THR A 783 6.97 -35.73 28.89
CA THR A 783 5.50 -35.77 28.80
C THR A 783 4.92 -34.67 27.93
N ILE A 784 5.73 -33.65 27.60
CA ILE A 784 5.36 -32.49 26.77
C ILE A 784 5.97 -32.64 25.38
N PHE A 785 7.25 -33.00 25.28
CA PHE A 785 7.94 -33.20 24.01
C PHE A 785 8.64 -34.56 23.96
N PRO A 786 7.89 -35.69 23.99
CA PRO A 786 8.44 -37.05 23.82
C PRO A 786 9.33 -37.20 22.59
N GLU A 787 9.07 -36.40 21.55
CA GLU A 787 9.77 -36.44 20.28
C GLU A 787 11.14 -35.74 20.33
N GLN A 788 11.40 -34.94 21.38
CA GLN A 788 12.65 -34.21 21.72
C GLN A 788 13.35 -33.41 20.59
N LYS A 789 12.69 -33.25 19.44
CA LYS A 789 13.32 -32.88 18.16
C LYS A 789 13.62 -31.39 18.05
N VAL A 790 14.83 -31.01 18.46
CA VAL A 790 15.39 -29.66 18.25
C VAL A 790 15.78 -29.46 16.78
N SER A 791 14.80 -29.09 15.95
CA SER A 791 14.96 -28.83 14.50
C SER A 791 15.23 -27.36 14.15
N GLY A 792 14.96 -26.42 15.06
CA GLY A 792 14.86 -24.98 14.77
C GLY A 792 13.62 -24.58 13.96
N ILE A 793 12.76 -25.53 13.58
CA ILE A 793 11.54 -25.31 12.79
C ILE A 793 10.32 -25.55 13.67
N PHE A 794 9.46 -24.53 13.84
CA PHE A 794 8.20 -24.63 14.58
C PHE A 794 7.16 -25.35 13.70
N GLY A 795 7.36 -26.66 13.50
CA GLY A 795 6.41 -27.53 12.80
C GLY A 795 5.36 -28.12 13.73
N LYS A 796 4.53 -29.04 13.20
CA LYS A 796 3.41 -29.67 13.91
C LYS A 796 3.81 -30.28 15.26
N ILE A 797 4.98 -30.89 15.34
CA ILE A 797 5.48 -31.53 16.58
C ILE A 797 5.73 -30.47 17.67
N THR A 798 6.31 -29.32 17.31
CA THR A 798 6.57 -28.21 18.25
C THR A 798 5.27 -27.51 18.65
N GLU A 799 4.32 -27.35 17.72
CA GLU A 799 2.96 -26.87 18.04
C GLU A 799 2.28 -27.78 19.06
N THR A 800 2.29 -29.11 18.85
CA THR A 800 1.70 -30.08 19.78
C THR A 800 2.43 -30.13 21.12
N ALA A 801 3.75 -29.94 21.16
CA ALA A 801 4.48 -29.76 22.42
C ALA A 801 4.07 -28.47 23.17
N VAL A 802 3.90 -27.35 22.45
CA VAL A 802 3.37 -26.10 23.04
C VAL A 802 1.92 -26.29 23.54
N GLN A 803 1.07 -27.02 22.82
CA GLN A 803 -0.29 -27.38 23.25
C GLN A 803 -0.27 -28.21 24.56
N ARG A 804 0.56 -29.25 24.63
CA ARG A 804 0.75 -30.05 25.86
C ARG A 804 1.25 -29.18 27.03
N PHE A 805 2.22 -28.28 26.79
CA PHE A 805 2.72 -27.33 27.79
C PHE A 805 1.64 -26.36 28.29
N GLN A 806 0.89 -25.76 27.38
CA GLN A 806 -0.21 -24.83 27.69
C GLN A 806 -1.34 -25.51 28.46
N CYS A 807 -1.65 -26.76 28.14
CA CYS A 807 -2.63 -27.55 28.89
C CYS A 807 -2.13 -27.84 30.32
N LYS A 808 -0.87 -28.29 30.46
CA LYS A 808 -0.26 -28.68 31.73
C LYS A 808 -0.01 -27.51 32.70
N TYR A 809 0.38 -26.34 32.20
CA TYR A 809 0.84 -25.22 33.05
C TYR A 809 0.04 -23.91 32.94
N LEU A 810 -0.90 -23.81 31.99
CA LEU A 810 -1.79 -22.65 31.81
C LEU A 810 -3.28 -23.04 31.73
N SER A 811 -3.61 -24.31 31.98
CA SER A 811 -4.97 -24.88 31.89
C SER A 811 -5.66 -24.67 30.53
N LEU A 812 -4.87 -24.43 29.47
CA LEU A 812 -5.33 -24.13 28.13
C LEU A 812 -5.17 -25.37 27.25
N CYS A 813 -6.20 -26.22 27.22
CA CYS A 813 -6.17 -27.54 26.58
C CYS A 813 -6.97 -27.64 25.26
N SER A 814 -7.56 -26.55 24.79
CA SER A 814 -8.39 -26.52 23.58
C SER A 814 -8.49 -25.10 23.00
N GLY A 815 -8.88 -25.00 21.73
CA GLY A 815 -8.98 -23.76 20.97
C GLY A 815 -7.99 -23.71 19.80
N SER A 816 -7.49 -22.52 19.49
CA SER A 816 -6.60 -22.27 18.35
C SER A 816 -5.82 -20.96 18.55
N TYR A 817 -4.78 -20.75 17.74
CA TYR A 817 -3.94 -19.54 17.81
C TYR A 817 -4.76 -18.24 17.69
N ASN A 818 -5.80 -18.23 16.85
CA ASN A 818 -6.67 -17.08 16.58
C ASN A 818 -7.86 -16.93 17.53
N THR A 819 -8.12 -17.89 18.43
CA THR A 819 -9.22 -17.79 19.42
C THR A 819 -8.70 -17.52 20.83
N ASN A 820 -7.60 -18.15 21.23
CA ASN A 820 -7.06 -18.04 22.59
C ASN A 820 -5.53 -18.24 22.70
N GLY A 821 -4.83 -18.39 21.58
CA GLY A 821 -3.38 -18.62 21.55
C GLY A 821 -2.96 -20.09 21.75
N TYR A 822 -3.90 -21.05 21.69
CA TYR A 822 -3.56 -22.47 21.82
C TYR A 822 -2.72 -22.95 20.62
N GLY A 823 -1.54 -23.50 20.92
CA GLY A 823 -0.51 -23.89 19.95
C GLY A 823 0.50 -22.80 19.59
N THR A 824 0.38 -21.57 20.12
CA THR A 824 1.39 -20.51 19.91
C THR A 824 1.96 -19.99 21.22
N VAL A 825 3.26 -19.71 21.20
CA VAL A 825 3.98 -19.17 22.35
C VAL A 825 3.76 -17.66 22.38
N GLY A 826 2.59 -17.23 22.85
CA GLY A 826 2.31 -15.81 23.16
C GLY A 826 2.87 -15.39 24.53
N PRO A 827 2.76 -14.10 24.93
CA PRO A 827 3.41 -13.57 26.13
C PRO A 827 3.16 -14.36 27.42
N LYS A 828 1.94 -14.84 27.68
CA LYS A 828 1.63 -15.70 28.84
C LYS A 828 2.41 -17.03 28.83
N THR A 829 2.62 -17.59 27.64
CA THR A 829 3.38 -18.83 27.44
C THR A 829 4.88 -18.57 27.54
N VAL A 830 5.38 -17.45 27.00
CA VAL A 830 6.77 -16.98 27.19
C VAL A 830 7.10 -16.84 28.67
N THR A 831 6.27 -16.13 29.45
CA THR A 831 6.48 -15.96 30.90
C THR A 831 6.54 -17.31 31.60
N LYS A 832 5.63 -18.24 31.30
CA LYS A 832 5.58 -19.55 31.96
C LYS A 832 6.73 -20.49 31.56
N LEU A 833 7.22 -20.41 30.31
CA LEU A 833 8.41 -21.13 29.86
C LEU A 833 9.67 -20.60 30.54
N ASN A 834 9.82 -19.27 30.63
CA ASN A 834 10.93 -18.63 31.33
C ASN A 834 10.88 -18.90 32.85
N GLU A 835 9.69 -19.00 33.45
CA GLU A 835 9.49 -19.36 34.87
C GLU A 835 9.91 -20.81 35.18
N ILE A 836 9.59 -21.77 34.30
CA ILE A 836 9.81 -23.20 34.56
C ILE A 836 11.19 -23.68 34.06
N TYR A 837 11.67 -23.15 32.94
CA TYR A 837 12.86 -23.67 32.25
C TYR A 837 14.01 -22.67 32.10
N GLY A 838 13.78 -21.38 32.37
CA GLY A 838 14.80 -20.33 32.32
C GLY A 838 15.64 -20.26 33.60
N SER A 839 16.90 -19.90 33.47
CA SER A 839 17.84 -19.72 34.59
C SER A 839 17.99 -18.24 34.95
N VAL A 840 17.17 -17.74 35.87
CA VAL A 840 17.25 -16.37 36.38
C VAL A 840 18.20 -16.29 37.58
N GLN A 841 19.28 -15.52 37.47
CA GLN A 841 19.99 -15.01 38.64
C GLN A 841 19.46 -13.61 38.95
N ALA A 842 18.97 -13.40 40.17
CA ALA A 842 18.21 -12.20 40.52
C ALA A 842 19.11 -10.98 40.78
N ALA A 843 18.80 -9.86 40.11
CA ALA A 843 19.12 -8.52 40.57
C ALA A 843 17.81 -7.84 40.96
N SER A 844 17.71 -7.35 42.20
CA SER A 844 16.43 -6.93 42.80
C SER A 844 15.97 -5.55 42.32
N VAL A 845 15.00 -5.50 41.41
CA VAL A 845 14.23 -4.28 41.15
C VAL A 845 13.19 -4.12 42.26
N GLN A 846 13.53 -3.40 43.32
CA GLN A 846 12.53 -2.90 44.27
C GLN A 846 11.81 -1.69 43.66
N THR A 847 10.48 -1.69 43.79
CA THR A 847 9.62 -0.60 43.37
C THR A 847 9.83 0.64 44.23
N GLN A 848 10.25 1.76 43.63
CA GLN A 848 10.06 3.09 44.20
C GLN A 848 9.39 4.02 43.18
N THR A 849 8.15 4.38 43.50
CA THR A 849 7.42 5.49 42.90
C THR A 849 8.00 6.82 43.35
N GLN A 850 8.10 7.78 42.44
CA GLN A 850 8.27 9.22 42.69
C GLN A 850 9.47 9.65 43.58
N GLN A 851 10.52 10.20 42.95
CA GLN A 851 10.96 11.56 43.27
C GLN A 851 11.80 12.17 42.15
N THR A 852 11.50 13.42 41.79
CA THR A 852 12.26 14.24 40.83
C THR A 852 13.11 15.25 41.58
N SER A 853 14.41 14.97 41.72
CA SER A 853 15.37 15.88 42.37
C SER A 853 16.76 15.83 41.71
N GLN A 854 17.07 16.92 40.99
CA GLN A 854 18.41 17.44 40.65
C GLN A 854 19.60 16.46 40.65
N MET A 855 19.93 15.91 39.47
CA MET A 855 21.34 15.67 39.14
C MET A 855 22.05 17.03 38.99
N THR A 856 23.32 17.13 39.40
CA THR A 856 24.14 18.32 39.09
C THR A 856 24.53 18.33 37.60
N GLU A 857 24.88 19.52 37.07
CA GLU A 857 25.33 19.62 35.68
C GLU A 857 26.61 18.80 35.43
N GLU A 858 27.49 18.70 36.42
CA GLU A 858 28.71 17.89 36.35
C GLU A 858 28.40 16.39 36.26
N GLN A 859 27.43 15.90 37.04
CA GLN A 859 26.94 14.51 36.92
C GLN A 859 26.28 14.26 35.54
N ARG A 860 25.57 15.26 34.99
CA ARG A 860 24.96 15.19 33.66
C ARG A 860 26.02 15.14 32.55
N GLN A 861 27.06 15.96 32.64
CA GLN A 861 28.17 15.95 31.68
C GLN A 861 29.02 14.68 31.79
N ALA A 862 29.26 14.16 32.99
CA ALA A 862 29.92 12.87 33.20
C ALA A 862 29.16 11.73 32.50
N LEU A 863 27.83 11.65 32.69
CA LEU A 863 26.99 10.65 32.05
C LEU A 863 26.99 10.78 30.51
N ILE A 864 26.92 12.01 29.99
CA ILE A 864 27.02 12.28 28.53
C ILE A 864 28.38 11.85 27.99
N SER A 865 29.47 12.10 28.72
CA SER A 865 30.81 11.68 28.31
C SER A 865 30.98 10.16 28.33
N GLN A 866 30.41 9.48 29.33
CA GLN A 866 30.42 8.02 29.45
C GLN A 866 29.62 7.35 28.32
N LEU A 867 28.44 7.89 27.99
CA LEU A 867 27.62 7.42 26.86
C LEU A 867 28.32 7.62 25.51
N ARG A 868 29.05 8.73 25.32
CA ARG A 868 29.85 8.96 24.09
C ARG A 868 30.96 7.91 23.95
N ALA A 869 31.71 7.65 25.01
CA ALA A 869 32.76 6.61 24.99
C ALA A 869 32.18 5.21 24.68
N GLN A 870 31.00 4.88 25.18
CA GLN A 870 30.31 3.62 24.84
C GLN A 870 29.89 3.57 23.37
N ILE A 871 29.35 4.67 22.83
CA ILE A 871 28.97 4.76 21.40
C ILE A 871 30.21 4.66 20.50
N GLU A 872 31.30 5.35 20.82
CA GLU A 872 32.57 5.28 20.08
C GLU A 872 33.18 3.86 20.11
N THR A 873 33.09 3.17 21.26
CA THR A 873 33.54 1.77 21.38
C THR A 873 32.71 0.82 20.50
N LEU A 874 31.38 0.96 20.53
CA LEU A 874 30.47 0.18 19.67
C LEU A 874 30.70 0.47 18.18
N LEU A 875 30.98 1.73 17.82
CA LEU A 875 31.27 2.11 16.44
C LEU A 875 32.56 1.45 15.93
N GLN A 876 33.61 1.39 16.75
CA GLN A 876 34.85 0.67 16.41
C GLN A 876 34.62 -0.84 16.25
N GLN A 877 33.81 -1.45 17.12
CA GLN A 877 33.45 -2.88 16.99
C GLN A 877 32.66 -3.16 15.70
N VAL A 878 31.74 -2.28 15.30
CA VAL A 878 31.01 -2.41 14.01
C VAL A 878 31.95 -2.21 12.82
N ILE A 879 32.90 -1.27 12.88
CA ILE A 879 33.91 -1.07 11.84
C ILE A 879 34.79 -2.31 11.69
N GLN A 880 35.25 -2.91 12.80
CA GLN A 880 36.05 -4.13 12.78
C GLN A 880 35.27 -5.31 12.18
N LEU A 881 34.02 -5.54 12.60
CA LEU A 881 33.17 -6.60 12.05
C LEU A 881 32.90 -6.43 10.54
N LEU A 882 32.75 -5.19 10.07
CA LEU A 882 32.62 -4.89 8.64
C LEU A 882 33.94 -5.14 7.88
N GLN A 883 35.09 -4.81 8.46
CA GLN A 883 36.40 -5.13 7.88
C GLN A 883 36.63 -6.65 7.80
N GLU A 884 36.27 -7.39 8.85
CA GLU A 884 36.33 -8.85 8.87
C GLU A 884 35.37 -9.48 7.85
N GLN A 885 34.15 -8.96 7.67
CA GLN A 885 33.24 -9.40 6.60
C GLN A 885 33.81 -9.10 5.20
N ILE A 886 34.40 -7.93 4.98
CA ILE A 886 34.99 -7.55 3.69
C ILE A 886 36.21 -8.43 3.37
N ALA A 887 37.09 -8.71 4.32
CA ALA A 887 38.22 -9.62 4.14
C ALA A 887 37.75 -11.04 3.77
N ASN A 888 36.75 -11.58 4.48
CA ASN A 888 36.17 -12.88 4.19
C ASN A 888 35.45 -12.95 2.82
N GLN A 889 34.91 -11.84 2.31
CA GLN A 889 34.31 -11.79 0.97
C GLN A 889 35.33 -11.60 -0.16
N LEU A 890 36.48 -10.98 0.11
CA LEU A 890 37.53 -10.72 -0.89
C LEU A 890 38.62 -11.79 -0.94
N GLY A 891 38.68 -12.70 0.04
CA GLY A 891 39.64 -13.81 0.06
C GLY A 891 41.10 -13.37 0.32
N VAL A 892 41.29 -12.22 0.97
CA VAL A 892 42.60 -11.67 1.34
C VAL A 892 42.81 -11.88 2.84
N GLN A 893 43.96 -12.46 3.21
CA GLN A 893 44.46 -12.54 4.60
C GLN A 893 45.27 -11.30 4.96
#